data_AF-F0BG57-F1
#
_entry.id   AF-F0BG57-F1
#
_cell.length_a   1.000
_cell.length_b   1.000
_cell.length_c   1.000
_cell.angle_alpha   90.00
_cell.angle_beta   90.00
_cell.angle_gamma   90.00
#
_symmetry.space_group_name_H-M   'P 1'
#
loop_
_entity.id
_entity.type
_entity.pdbx_description
1 polymer ?
#
loop_
_entity_poly.entity_id
_entity_poly.type
_entity_poly.pdbx_seq_one_letter_code
_entity_poly.pdbx_strand_id
1 'polypeptide(L)'
;MDVGARVRRYIAATGPADTGQDTPAPPKAGRLRRVKQSLQKLARFAGTAVGLARHTTPDHMRLLRYQGTPAQPAPTAAAGPGDWHALAPLQAAKFSTSQRLNDARIAVRKAAALERLVLLHIDRLEQATGLHAKRAPRLADRANETRKRHQVLTTWNQLLRHHIANCSERLARTEQQLQQRLDQLTATPAPATGDRRPRLGDLLKHEAELDRIRALHEDARRLSARREKQQAWLQRLEASAASLHTTLAQALRSAHIVAGDLFETAEHADALHALLPPLSGLTRSLERELDSAVADDLRAGQALRAASDALIAAQIAHTASSASDVAAADALRKRLSTWASGLSTVRFGEQAVPAAGVVAIALAALRSAVAGVPGDNRADEASLLLATFEHVRRSTWSALIPADPERPDAQQDATMGEQSVPRAAIEAATIHWLDTLARVPRGRQVLGHLIQARHERAAAPARQDIARIALRADTLLRAAPGDDATTRRWLRGARRAAGAALHAADPAQALRDCSSDERAAYHALRNGYESRAPGSAYARANAHLQAFGDAVRTATSPQPANARTPNPLHALSEGLEVGSATALPTPRRRANLMLEHASVALIGYLSALHAARPQGWVPSQAELNWRAAAELLQWVDEDVDRSCVVFDAATLARITERAAALHAHHQAQASQRPGAAVIQAAPPAGLEHVWQQLQSGRCTAPAALDLVRSCLRVARAEHAEHLAQRQPDDASPHDALWLAHADECLAHFDTAMDKSLQLVKQTGANALAHHEALLDLLRDMLSHLEWRDRWRITCQRTRGANLAPLSAAAAIAGSAFGMGTRLIASMQCNRDASLEFYMGRTGLYLQISRQSATQRQLGAGLTAGYGIDVGSDYAAVGVAAAADWRYRREVGVEDGLQLRIPRLGKGREPELLQAFLNMLEHLVRQATSHPAEQPQGADWMQRLLAEHPDASVGLIDQAARVSQGTECSASISAGLRAGDAHGRRAGVSLGLGVRSRQDLGWTSTTVAGYMTTQYVDATAAHRVEAAARLTAGVQVALAQHRSEGSSPTPVASTTASAIDAGYAAEVSANIATAFCTLFQFGGEIDPVRSDRATDFSQFAAFERLVRSQWERWADYGLVKLGNDVDRTLQPVLAELQLEHFMQQAKRFADGNALAALFADEALRSEAAPLLDVHRALALMAEHAGDHARALAERTAFDALLQQRAVWEPTLLLVREKAKLTEECGVDFIVKRQRNRIAEAMRTVGQWPAYEAVPRAAGSAPFDRT
;
A
#
# COMPACT_ATOMS: atom_id res chain seq x y z
N MET A 1 -8.39 -25.99 -9.34
CA MET A 1 -7.73 -25.32 -10.47
C MET A 1 -7.59 -26.33 -11.59
N ASP A 2 -8.03 -26.00 -12.81
CA ASP A 2 -7.87 -26.87 -13.98
C ASP A 2 -6.50 -26.61 -14.64
N VAL A 3 -5.57 -27.55 -14.44
CA VAL A 3 -4.20 -27.51 -15.01
C VAL A 3 -4.24 -27.53 -16.54
N GLY A 4 -5.11 -28.35 -17.12
CA GLY A 4 -5.23 -28.50 -18.57
C GLY A 4 -5.70 -27.21 -19.26
N ALA A 5 -6.68 -26.50 -18.68
CA ALA A 5 -7.10 -25.20 -19.20
C ALA A 5 -6.01 -24.11 -19.13
N ARG A 6 -5.14 -24.15 -18.12
CA ARG A 6 -4.02 -23.19 -18.00
C ARG A 6 -2.94 -23.44 -19.05
N VAL A 7 -2.55 -24.70 -19.22
CA VAL A 7 -1.57 -25.12 -20.22
C VAL A 7 -2.06 -24.80 -21.63
N ARG A 8 -3.32 -25.12 -21.96
CA ARG A 8 -3.91 -24.78 -23.26
C ARG A 8 -3.89 -23.27 -23.55
N ARG A 9 -4.20 -22.44 -22.55
CA ARG A 9 -4.10 -20.98 -22.67
C ARG A 9 -2.67 -20.51 -22.94
N TYR A 10 -1.69 -21.10 -22.25
CA TYR A 10 -0.28 -20.73 -22.44
C TYR A 10 0.22 -21.10 -23.85
N ILE A 11 -0.10 -22.32 -24.33
CA ILE A 11 0.25 -22.76 -25.69
C ILE A 11 -0.42 -21.87 -26.74
N ALA A 12 -1.70 -21.54 -26.57
CA ALA A 12 -2.44 -20.69 -27.51
C ALA A 12 -1.89 -19.25 -27.56
N ALA A 13 -1.47 -18.69 -26.42
CA ALA A 13 -0.92 -17.34 -26.34
C ALA A 13 0.50 -17.22 -26.93
N THR A 14 1.23 -18.32 -27.07
CA THR A 14 2.63 -18.35 -27.55
C THR A 14 2.80 -18.94 -28.96
N GLY A 15 1.72 -19.43 -29.58
CA GLY A 15 1.72 -19.82 -31.01
C GLY A 15 1.77 -18.62 -31.97
N PRO A 16 2.06 -18.83 -33.27
CA PRO A 16 2.10 -17.75 -34.27
C PRO A 16 0.74 -17.04 -34.33
N ALA A 17 0.76 -15.72 -34.13
CA ALA A 17 -0.43 -14.90 -33.95
C ALA A 17 -1.28 -14.83 -35.22
N ASP A 18 -2.46 -15.43 -35.17
CA ASP A 18 -3.55 -15.12 -36.09
C ASP A 18 -4.10 -13.74 -35.73
N THR A 19 -4.09 -12.82 -36.71
CA THR A 19 -4.54 -11.44 -36.56
C THR A 19 -6.06 -11.39 -36.44
N GLY A 20 -6.59 -11.55 -35.23
CA GLY A 20 -8.01 -11.38 -34.91
C GLY A 20 -8.20 -10.53 -33.67
N GLN A 21 -8.48 -9.23 -33.87
CA GLN A 21 -8.93 -8.33 -32.82
C GLN A 21 -10.35 -8.71 -32.36
N ASP A 22 -10.47 -9.63 -31.40
CA ASP A 22 -11.73 -9.78 -30.65
C ASP A 22 -11.62 -9.07 -29.30
N THR A 23 -12.13 -7.85 -29.30
CA THR A 23 -12.30 -7.04 -28.09
C THR A 23 -13.45 -7.65 -27.29
N PRO A 24 -13.26 -8.06 -26.02
CA PRO A 24 -14.34 -8.67 -25.24
C PRO A 24 -15.47 -7.65 -25.02
N ALA A 25 -16.67 -8.00 -25.49
CA ALA A 25 -17.87 -7.21 -25.28
C ALA A 25 -18.15 -7.06 -23.76
N PRO A 26 -18.47 -5.85 -23.29
CA PRO A 26 -18.64 -5.59 -21.86
C PRO A 26 -19.85 -6.36 -21.29
N PRO A 27 -19.77 -6.85 -20.04
CA PRO A 27 -20.85 -7.59 -19.40
C PRO A 27 -22.14 -6.73 -19.33
N LYS A 28 -23.28 -7.38 -19.60
CA LYS A 28 -24.61 -6.77 -19.56
C LYS A 28 -24.90 -6.29 -18.14
N ALA A 29 -25.10 -4.98 -17.99
CA ALA A 29 -25.14 -4.27 -16.71
C ALA A 29 -26.55 -3.73 -16.39
N GLY A 30 -26.89 -3.76 -15.09
CA GLY A 30 -28.18 -3.34 -14.53
C GLY A 30 -28.51 -1.84 -14.61
N ARG A 31 -29.72 -1.50 -14.15
CA ARG A 31 -30.45 -0.22 -14.35
C ARG A 31 -29.65 1.06 -14.05
N LEU A 32 -28.62 1.03 -13.22
CA LEU A 32 -27.76 2.18 -12.88
C LEU A 32 -26.88 2.68 -14.05
N ARG A 33 -26.51 1.82 -15.00
CA ARG A 33 -25.65 2.21 -16.15
C ARG A 33 -26.39 3.08 -17.18
N ARG A 34 -27.72 2.96 -17.29
CA ARG A 34 -28.54 3.83 -18.16
C ARG A 34 -28.53 5.28 -17.68
N VAL A 35 -28.52 5.49 -16.37
CA VAL A 35 -28.36 6.83 -15.77
C VAL A 35 -26.96 7.35 -16.05
N LYS A 36 -25.90 6.55 -15.82
CA LYS A 36 -24.51 6.91 -16.12
C LYS A 36 -24.27 7.24 -17.61
N GLN A 37 -24.83 6.46 -18.53
CA GLN A 37 -24.72 6.72 -19.98
C GLN A 37 -25.50 7.95 -20.42
N SER A 38 -26.67 8.19 -19.83
CA SER A 38 -27.48 9.39 -20.12
C SER A 38 -26.79 10.66 -19.59
N LEU A 39 -26.20 10.58 -18.40
CA LEU A 39 -25.38 11.66 -17.81
C LEU A 39 -24.09 11.91 -18.61
N GLN A 40 -23.40 10.86 -19.08
CA GLN A 40 -22.23 10.99 -19.95
C GLN A 40 -22.57 11.55 -21.33
N LYS A 41 -23.73 11.18 -21.90
CA LYS A 41 -24.23 11.74 -23.16
C LYS A 41 -24.62 13.20 -22.99
N LEU A 42 -25.32 13.59 -21.92
CA LEU A 42 -25.64 14.98 -21.60
C LEU A 42 -24.38 15.85 -21.40
N ALA A 43 -23.37 15.33 -20.69
CA ALA A 43 -22.08 16.04 -20.52
C ALA A 43 -21.31 16.17 -21.84
N ARG A 44 -21.32 15.14 -22.70
CA ARG A 44 -20.76 15.23 -24.06
C ARG A 44 -21.53 16.20 -24.94
N PHE A 45 -22.86 16.16 -24.89
CA PHE A 45 -23.74 17.00 -25.69
C PHE A 45 -23.59 18.48 -25.32
N ALA A 46 -23.46 18.79 -24.03
CA ALA A 46 -23.15 20.14 -23.53
C ALA A 46 -21.79 20.66 -24.05
N GLY A 47 -20.76 19.79 -24.14
CA GLY A 47 -19.46 20.16 -24.72
C GLY A 47 -19.51 20.44 -26.23
N THR A 48 -20.26 19.62 -26.98
CA THR A 48 -20.49 19.85 -28.43
C THR A 48 -21.41 21.04 -28.72
N ALA A 49 -22.42 21.31 -27.88
CA ALA A 49 -23.37 22.39 -28.06
C ALA A 49 -22.76 23.80 -27.85
N VAL A 50 -21.62 23.89 -27.15
CA VAL A 50 -20.86 25.13 -26.92
C VAL A 50 -19.64 25.27 -27.85
N GLY A 51 -19.47 24.36 -28.83
CA GLY A 51 -18.49 24.50 -29.90
C GLY A 51 -17.02 24.22 -29.53
N LEU A 52 -16.74 23.46 -28.46
CA LEU A 52 -15.37 23.18 -28.00
C LEU A 52 -15.08 21.67 -27.96
N ALA A 53 -14.19 21.21 -28.83
CA ALA A 53 -13.76 19.82 -28.89
C ALA A 53 -12.90 19.44 -27.66
N ARG A 54 -13.08 18.20 -27.16
CA ARG A 54 -12.15 17.56 -26.22
C ARG A 54 -10.75 17.62 -26.81
N HIS A 55 -9.85 18.44 -26.26
CA HIS A 55 -8.43 18.28 -26.55
C HIS A 55 -7.99 16.90 -26.05
N THR A 56 -7.35 16.11 -26.92
CA THR A 56 -6.68 14.87 -26.50
C THR A 56 -5.66 15.22 -25.43
N THR A 57 -5.81 14.63 -24.24
CA THR A 57 -4.86 14.81 -23.15
C THR A 57 -3.47 14.36 -23.63
N PRO A 58 -2.44 15.22 -23.58
CA PRO A 58 -1.10 14.83 -23.99
C PRO A 58 -0.60 13.63 -23.16
N ASP A 59 0.32 12.84 -23.72
CA ASP A 59 0.95 11.73 -23.00
C ASP A 59 1.73 12.25 -21.79
N HIS A 60 1.13 12.10 -20.60
CA HIS A 60 1.68 12.53 -19.32
C HIS A 60 3.09 11.97 -19.04
N MET A 61 3.46 10.83 -19.64
CA MET A 61 4.82 10.28 -19.54
C MET A 61 5.90 11.19 -20.13
N ARG A 62 5.54 12.01 -21.13
CA ARG A 62 6.48 12.97 -21.75
C ARG A 62 6.83 14.14 -20.83
N LEU A 63 6.08 14.32 -19.74
CA LEU A 63 6.27 15.40 -18.77
C LEU A 63 7.25 15.00 -17.65
N LEU A 64 7.66 13.73 -17.57
CA LEU A 64 8.66 13.25 -16.60
C LEU A 64 10.08 13.54 -17.08
N ARG A 65 10.47 14.82 -17.12
CA ARG A 65 11.84 15.29 -17.44
C ARG A 65 12.49 15.84 -16.17
N TYR A 66 13.78 15.58 -15.99
CA TYR A 66 14.52 15.92 -14.77
C TYR A 66 15.49 17.07 -14.95
N GLN A 67 16.08 17.20 -16.14
CA GLN A 67 17.13 18.19 -16.38
C GLN A 67 16.60 19.48 -17.02
N GLY A 68 15.31 19.76 -16.84
CA GLY A 68 14.65 20.97 -17.35
C GLY A 68 14.59 21.03 -18.88
N THR A 69 14.66 19.88 -19.55
CA THR A 69 14.64 19.81 -21.02
C THR A 69 13.22 20.11 -21.55
N PRO A 70 13.10 20.80 -22.70
CA PRO A 70 11.79 21.12 -23.27
C PRO A 70 11.03 19.85 -23.66
N ALA A 71 9.70 19.89 -23.57
CA ALA A 71 8.84 18.74 -23.88
C ALA A 71 8.83 18.35 -25.38
N GLN A 72 9.31 19.23 -26.26
CA GLN A 72 9.50 18.94 -27.68
C GLN A 72 10.84 18.21 -27.91
N PRO A 73 10.90 17.23 -28.84
CA PRO A 73 12.16 16.57 -29.15
C PRO A 73 13.16 17.60 -29.69
N ALA A 74 14.27 17.77 -28.99
CA ALA A 74 15.41 18.52 -29.52
C ALA A 74 15.97 17.76 -30.74
N PRO A 75 16.48 18.47 -31.77
CA PRO A 75 17.20 17.82 -32.85
C PRO A 75 18.37 17.03 -32.27
N THR A 76 18.59 15.82 -32.80
CA THR A 76 19.74 14.99 -32.46
C THR A 76 21.00 15.77 -32.80
N ALA A 77 21.82 16.09 -31.79
CA ALA A 77 23.13 16.68 -32.05
C ALA A 77 23.92 15.72 -32.96
N ALA A 78 24.50 16.23 -34.04
CA ALA A 78 25.39 15.43 -34.88
C ALA A 78 26.60 15.01 -34.02
N ALA A 79 26.68 13.72 -33.71
CA ALA A 79 27.76 13.19 -32.89
C ALA A 79 29.08 13.30 -33.67
N GLY A 80 30.01 14.13 -33.16
CA GLY A 80 31.37 14.17 -33.67
C GLY A 80 32.16 12.91 -33.27
N PRO A 81 33.23 12.55 -33.98
CA PRO A 81 34.12 11.48 -33.55
C PRO A 81 34.72 11.81 -32.18
N GLY A 82 34.54 10.91 -31.21
CA GLY A 82 35.00 11.07 -29.81
C GLY A 82 33.94 11.54 -28.81
N ASP A 83 32.71 11.77 -29.26
CA ASP A 83 31.60 12.22 -28.42
C ASP A 83 30.92 11.07 -27.65
N TRP A 84 30.73 11.22 -26.33
CA TRP A 84 29.96 10.28 -25.48
C TRP A 84 28.56 9.96 -26.03
N HIS A 85 27.91 10.90 -26.74
CA HIS A 85 26.60 10.68 -27.37
C HIS A 85 26.60 9.56 -28.42
N ALA A 86 27.76 9.23 -29.01
CA ALA A 86 27.87 8.10 -29.94
C ALA A 86 27.57 6.74 -29.27
N LEU A 87 27.71 6.65 -27.94
CA LEU A 87 27.44 5.42 -27.18
C LEU A 87 25.97 5.27 -26.76
N ALA A 88 25.22 6.37 -26.67
CA ALA A 88 23.82 6.34 -26.21
C ALA A 88 22.91 5.35 -26.97
N PRO A 89 22.90 5.28 -28.33
CA PRO A 89 22.07 4.30 -29.04
C PRO A 89 22.53 2.85 -28.80
N LEU A 90 23.84 2.62 -28.63
CA LEU A 90 24.38 1.29 -28.35
C LEU A 90 24.08 0.83 -26.92
N GLN A 91 24.09 1.76 -25.95
CA GLN A 91 23.67 1.50 -24.57
C GLN A 91 22.18 1.15 -24.51
N ALA A 92 21.35 1.92 -25.20
CA ALA A 92 19.90 1.65 -25.33
C ALA A 92 19.63 0.28 -25.96
N ALA A 93 20.35 -0.05 -27.03
CA ALA A 93 20.28 -1.35 -27.68
C ALA A 93 20.69 -2.46 -26.71
N LYS A 94 21.78 -2.28 -25.94
CA LYS A 94 22.25 -3.26 -24.95
C LYS A 94 21.21 -3.52 -23.85
N PHE A 95 20.56 -2.48 -23.30
CA PHE A 95 19.48 -2.69 -22.32
C PHE A 95 18.30 -3.44 -22.93
N SER A 96 17.95 -3.11 -24.18
CA SER A 96 16.84 -3.75 -24.89
C SER A 96 17.12 -5.23 -25.20
N THR A 97 18.34 -5.58 -25.62
CA THR A 97 18.75 -6.98 -25.84
C THR A 97 18.86 -7.74 -24.53
N SER A 98 19.41 -7.14 -23.46
CA SER A 98 19.43 -7.73 -22.12
C SER A 98 18.02 -8.04 -21.63
N GLN A 99 17.06 -7.13 -21.86
CA GLN A 99 15.67 -7.36 -21.50
C GLN A 99 15.05 -8.51 -22.29
N ARG A 100 15.29 -8.56 -23.61
CA ARG A 100 14.81 -9.65 -24.47
C ARG A 100 15.35 -11.00 -24.02
N LEU A 101 16.64 -11.05 -23.67
CA LEU A 101 17.28 -12.24 -23.10
C LEU A 101 16.61 -12.66 -21.78
N ASN A 102 16.31 -11.71 -20.89
CA ASN A 102 15.61 -12.04 -19.65
C ASN A 102 14.19 -12.56 -19.90
N ASP A 103 13.43 -11.92 -20.79
CA ASP A 103 12.07 -12.36 -21.16
C ASP A 103 12.09 -13.79 -21.73
N ALA A 104 13.06 -14.11 -22.61
CA ALA A 104 13.23 -15.46 -23.14
C ALA A 104 13.57 -16.49 -22.04
N ARG A 105 14.43 -16.13 -21.08
CA ARG A 105 14.73 -16.99 -19.92
C ARG A 105 13.51 -17.24 -19.03
N ILE A 106 12.66 -16.23 -18.84
CA ILE A 106 11.41 -16.37 -18.08
C ILE A 106 10.47 -17.34 -18.81
N ALA A 107 10.32 -17.18 -20.14
CA ALA A 107 9.46 -18.03 -20.95
C ALA A 107 9.89 -19.51 -20.90
N VAL A 108 11.19 -19.81 -21.07
CA VAL A 108 11.72 -21.19 -20.98
C VAL A 108 11.48 -21.78 -19.59
N ARG A 109 11.77 -21.03 -18.50
CA ARG A 109 11.52 -21.48 -17.13
C ARG A 109 10.03 -21.78 -16.88
N LYS A 110 9.13 -20.95 -17.40
CA LYS A 110 7.68 -21.15 -17.28
C LYS A 110 7.20 -22.39 -18.04
N ALA A 111 7.68 -22.60 -19.26
CA ALA A 111 7.34 -23.79 -20.04
C ALA A 111 7.77 -25.07 -19.29
N ALA A 112 9.00 -25.12 -18.80
CA ALA A 112 9.50 -26.24 -17.99
C ALA A 112 8.69 -26.45 -16.69
N ALA A 113 8.30 -25.36 -16.02
CA ALA A 113 7.46 -25.43 -14.83
C ALA A 113 6.06 -26.01 -15.10
N LEU A 114 5.46 -25.64 -16.24
CA LEU A 114 4.15 -26.17 -16.66
C LEU A 114 4.23 -27.64 -17.05
N GLU A 115 5.29 -28.05 -17.74
CA GLU A 115 5.55 -29.47 -18.06
C GLU A 115 5.68 -30.30 -16.79
N ARG A 116 6.47 -29.83 -15.82
CA ARG A 116 6.60 -30.49 -14.50
C ARG A 116 5.27 -30.57 -13.76
N LEU A 117 4.46 -29.50 -13.79
CA LEU A 117 3.15 -29.47 -13.16
C LEU A 117 2.20 -30.50 -13.78
N VAL A 118 2.21 -30.64 -15.12
CA VAL A 118 1.39 -31.64 -15.83
C VAL A 118 1.80 -33.05 -15.41
N LEU A 119 3.11 -33.35 -15.40
CA LEU A 119 3.63 -34.66 -14.98
C LEU A 119 3.21 -35.02 -13.55
N LEU A 120 3.31 -34.07 -12.60
CA LEU A 120 2.87 -34.29 -11.22
C LEU A 120 1.37 -34.54 -11.10
N HIS A 121 0.55 -33.88 -11.93
CA HIS A 121 -0.89 -34.10 -11.93
C HIS A 121 -1.27 -35.44 -12.56
N ILE A 122 -0.56 -35.87 -13.61
CA ILE A 122 -0.66 -37.21 -14.19
C ILE A 122 -0.35 -38.26 -13.12
N ASP A 123 0.81 -38.17 -12.45
CA ASP A 123 1.21 -39.10 -11.38
C ASP A 123 0.13 -39.24 -10.29
N ARG A 124 -0.45 -38.11 -9.87
CA ARG A 124 -1.53 -38.09 -8.88
C ARG A 124 -2.80 -38.78 -9.39
N LEU A 125 -3.18 -38.52 -10.64
CA LEU A 125 -4.36 -39.12 -11.25
C LEU A 125 -4.15 -40.62 -11.50
N GLU A 126 -2.96 -41.05 -11.88
CA GLU A 126 -2.63 -42.47 -12.06
C GLU A 126 -2.66 -43.22 -10.72
N GLN A 127 -2.16 -42.62 -9.63
CA GLN A 127 -2.30 -43.18 -8.28
C GLN A 127 -3.78 -43.30 -7.87
N ALA A 128 -4.60 -42.28 -8.13
CA ALA A 128 -6.04 -42.31 -7.87
C ALA A 128 -6.72 -43.41 -8.71
N THR A 129 -6.43 -43.47 -10.01
CA THR A 129 -6.91 -44.49 -10.95
C THR A 129 -6.54 -45.89 -10.43
N GLY A 130 -5.31 -46.10 -9.98
CA GLY A 130 -4.85 -47.35 -9.39
C GLY A 130 -5.59 -47.73 -8.10
N LEU A 131 -5.97 -46.76 -7.27
CA LEU A 131 -6.81 -46.99 -6.08
C LEU A 131 -8.25 -47.33 -6.44
N HIS A 132 -8.85 -46.61 -7.39
CA HIS A 132 -10.22 -46.86 -7.86
C HIS A 132 -10.31 -48.23 -8.57
N ALA A 133 -9.32 -48.57 -9.40
CA ALA A 133 -9.23 -49.86 -10.08
C ALA A 133 -9.11 -51.05 -9.12
N LYS A 134 -8.48 -50.87 -7.95
CA LYS A 134 -8.44 -51.90 -6.88
C LYS A 134 -9.77 -52.01 -6.12
N ARG A 135 -10.53 -50.92 -5.99
CA ARG A 135 -11.79 -50.85 -5.22
C ARG A 135 -13.01 -51.32 -6.03
N ALA A 136 -13.07 -50.97 -7.31
CA ALA A 136 -14.18 -51.29 -8.20
C ALA A 136 -14.54 -52.80 -8.25
N PRO A 137 -13.60 -53.75 -8.50
CA PRO A 137 -13.91 -55.17 -8.55
C PRO A 137 -14.38 -55.69 -7.18
N ARG A 138 -13.79 -55.25 -6.07
CA ARG A 138 -14.20 -55.66 -4.72
C ARG A 138 -15.63 -55.23 -4.38
N LEU A 139 -16.05 -54.04 -4.81
CA LEU A 139 -17.42 -53.56 -4.61
C LEU A 139 -18.40 -54.29 -5.53
N ALA A 140 -18.01 -54.60 -6.77
CA ALA A 140 -18.80 -55.40 -7.69
C ALA A 140 -19.01 -56.84 -7.17
N ASP A 141 -17.96 -57.47 -6.64
CA ASP A 141 -18.01 -58.79 -6.03
C ASP A 141 -18.93 -58.81 -4.81
N ARG A 142 -18.81 -57.81 -3.92
CA ARG A 142 -19.69 -57.66 -2.76
C ARG A 142 -21.14 -57.45 -3.16
N ALA A 143 -21.40 -56.65 -4.20
CA ALA A 143 -22.75 -56.46 -4.73
C ALA A 143 -23.32 -57.76 -5.33
N ASN A 144 -22.51 -58.51 -6.07
CA ASN A 144 -22.89 -59.81 -6.63
C ASN A 144 -23.18 -60.85 -5.53
N GLU A 145 -22.36 -60.91 -4.49
CA GLU A 145 -22.59 -61.80 -3.35
C GLU A 145 -23.89 -61.45 -2.61
N THR A 146 -24.11 -60.17 -2.35
CA THR A 146 -25.34 -59.67 -1.70
C THR A 146 -26.57 -59.95 -2.57
N ARG A 147 -26.46 -59.82 -3.89
CA ARG A 147 -27.51 -60.16 -4.88
C ARG A 147 -27.85 -61.65 -4.83
N LYS A 148 -26.86 -62.54 -4.83
CA LYS A 148 -27.07 -63.99 -4.70
C LYS A 148 -27.80 -64.33 -3.40
N ARG A 149 -27.38 -63.75 -2.26
CA ARG A 149 -28.04 -63.94 -0.95
C ARG A 149 -29.49 -63.44 -0.95
N HIS A 150 -29.76 -62.30 -1.57
CA HIS A 150 -31.12 -61.77 -1.72
C HIS A 150 -32.01 -62.66 -2.61
N GLN A 151 -31.48 -63.19 -3.73
CA GLN A 151 -32.19 -64.13 -4.60
C GLN A 151 -32.54 -65.45 -3.89
N VAL A 152 -31.64 -65.99 -3.07
CA VAL A 152 -31.91 -67.18 -2.26
C VAL A 152 -33.06 -66.90 -1.29
N LEU A 153 -33.01 -65.80 -0.53
CA LEU A 153 -34.06 -65.48 0.45
C LEU A 153 -35.42 -65.19 -0.18
N THR A 154 -35.46 -64.53 -1.35
CA THR A 154 -36.71 -64.28 -2.07
C THR A 154 -37.35 -65.59 -2.55
N THR A 155 -36.55 -66.55 -3.02
CA THR A 155 -37.02 -67.89 -3.39
C THR A 155 -37.56 -68.65 -2.17
N TRP A 156 -36.85 -68.60 -1.04
CA TRP A 156 -37.32 -69.20 0.23
C TRP A 156 -38.62 -68.58 0.73
N ASN A 157 -38.79 -67.25 0.63
CA ASN A 157 -40.02 -66.57 0.98
C ASN A 157 -41.21 -67.04 0.12
N GLN A 158 -41.01 -67.22 -1.19
CA GLN A 158 -42.06 -67.71 -2.09
C GLN A 158 -42.48 -69.15 -1.74
N LEU A 159 -41.51 -70.04 -1.52
CA LEU A 159 -41.77 -71.42 -1.10
C LEU A 159 -42.51 -71.49 0.25
N LEU A 160 -42.10 -70.66 1.22
CA LEU A 160 -42.72 -70.64 2.54
C LEU A 160 -44.15 -70.10 2.49
N ARG A 161 -44.42 -69.06 1.69
CA ARG A 161 -45.78 -68.55 1.42
C ARG A 161 -46.68 -69.64 0.82
N HIS A 162 -46.16 -70.42 -0.13
CA HIS A 162 -46.90 -71.55 -0.71
C HIS A 162 -47.22 -72.63 0.33
N HIS A 163 -46.25 -72.98 1.19
CA HIS A 163 -46.48 -73.92 2.28
C HIS A 163 -47.51 -73.43 3.32
N ILE A 164 -47.46 -72.15 3.68
CA ILE A 164 -48.45 -71.53 4.57
C ILE A 164 -49.85 -71.58 3.96
N ALA A 165 -49.98 -71.29 2.66
CA ALA A 165 -51.25 -71.37 1.95
C ALA A 165 -51.83 -72.81 1.98
N ASN A 166 -51.01 -73.81 1.64
CA ASN A 166 -51.41 -75.22 1.70
C ASN A 166 -51.75 -75.68 3.14
N CYS A 167 -51.01 -75.22 4.14
CA CYS A 167 -51.31 -75.50 5.55
C CYS A 167 -52.63 -74.85 5.98
N SER A 168 -52.92 -73.63 5.51
CA SER A 168 -54.16 -72.90 5.81
C SER A 168 -55.36 -73.57 5.14
N GLU A 169 -55.21 -74.03 3.90
CA GLU A 169 -56.26 -74.77 3.20
C GLU A 169 -56.56 -76.11 3.89
N ARG A 170 -55.53 -76.84 4.31
CA ARG A 170 -55.68 -78.07 5.11
C ARG A 170 -56.37 -77.80 6.45
N LEU A 171 -55.94 -76.77 7.17
CA LEU A 171 -56.57 -76.34 8.42
C LEU A 171 -58.07 -76.07 8.21
N ALA A 172 -58.43 -75.28 7.21
CA ALA A 172 -59.82 -74.94 6.91
C ALA A 172 -60.67 -76.17 6.58
N ARG A 173 -60.11 -77.14 5.83
CA ARG A 173 -60.79 -78.43 5.56
C ARG A 173 -60.98 -79.25 6.83
N THR A 174 -59.97 -79.33 7.70
CA THR A 174 -60.06 -80.07 8.97
C THR A 174 -61.06 -79.41 9.94
N GLU A 175 -61.08 -78.07 10.01
CA GLU A 175 -62.05 -77.30 10.78
C GLU A 175 -63.48 -77.48 10.25
N GLN A 176 -63.65 -77.50 8.93
CA GLN A 176 -64.95 -77.76 8.30
C GLN A 176 -65.43 -79.19 8.58
N GLN A 177 -64.54 -80.18 8.54
CA GLN A 177 -64.85 -81.57 8.89
C GLN A 177 -65.17 -81.72 10.38
N LEU A 178 -64.41 -81.04 11.26
CA LEU A 178 -64.69 -80.97 12.69
C LEU A 178 -66.09 -80.40 12.95
N GLN A 179 -66.43 -79.29 12.28
CA GLN A 179 -67.74 -78.65 12.42
C GLN A 179 -68.87 -79.56 11.94
N GLN A 180 -68.72 -80.17 10.76
CA GLN A 180 -69.70 -81.14 10.26
C GLN A 180 -69.92 -82.33 11.21
N ARG A 181 -68.85 -82.79 11.88
CA ARG A 181 -68.94 -83.89 12.84
C ARG A 181 -69.53 -83.46 14.18
N LEU A 182 -69.24 -82.25 14.65
CA LEU A 182 -69.90 -81.64 15.81
C LEU A 182 -71.41 -81.45 15.57
N ASP A 183 -71.79 -81.01 14.35
CA ASP A 183 -73.18 -80.86 13.93
C ASP A 183 -73.90 -82.24 13.84
N GLN A 184 -73.20 -83.28 13.37
CA GLN A 184 -73.72 -84.66 13.39
C GLN A 184 -73.88 -85.21 14.83
N LEU A 185 -72.95 -84.89 15.72
CA LEU A 185 -73.00 -85.34 17.12
C LEU A 185 -74.14 -84.66 17.90
N THR A 186 -74.44 -83.39 17.59
CA THR A 186 -75.57 -82.64 18.16
C THR A 186 -76.93 -83.06 17.59
N ALA A 187 -76.98 -83.60 16.37
CA ALA A 187 -78.19 -84.17 15.77
C ALA A 187 -78.53 -85.59 16.26
N THR A 188 -77.62 -86.25 17.01
CA THR A 188 -77.84 -87.60 17.56
C THR A 188 -78.43 -87.49 18.98
N PRO A 189 -79.59 -88.09 19.30
CA PRO A 189 -80.20 -87.95 20.63
C PRO A 189 -79.32 -88.61 21.71
N ALA A 190 -78.89 -87.82 22.70
CA ALA A 190 -78.19 -88.32 23.88
C ALA A 190 -79.11 -89.28 24.68
N PRO A 191 -78.60 -90.41 25.23
CA PRO A 191 -79.44 -91.32 26.00
C PRO A 191 -79.83 -90.68 27.34
N ALA A 192 -81.01 -90.05 27.37
CA ALA A 192 -81.62 -89.53 28.58
C ALA A 192 -82.30 -90.66 29.38
N THR A 193 -81.82 -90.83 30.60
CA THR A 193 -82.55 -91.26 31.82
C THR A 193 -83.99 -91.77 31.62
N GLY A 194 -84.14 -93.08 31.34
CA GLY A 194 -85.46 -93.70 31.27
C GLY A 194 -85.41 -95.23 31.13
N ASP A 195 -85.36 -95.91 32.28
CA ASP A 195 -85.73 -97.30 32.65
C ASP A 195 -85.74 -98.47 31.64
N ARG A 196 -85.05 -98.37 30.50
CA ARG A 196 -84.75 -99.49 29.59
C ARG A 196 -83.29 -99.44 29.20
N ARG A 197 -82.57 -100.53 29.49
CA ARG A 197 -81.13 -100.71 29.20
C ARG A 197 -80.79 -100.21 27.79
N PRO A 198 -79.95 -99.17 27.63
CA PRO A 198 -79.47 -98.75 26.31
C PRO A 198 -78.59 -99.86 25.73
N ARG A 199 -78.75 -100.15 24.43
CA ARG A 199 -77.94 -101.16 23.73
C ARG A 199 -76.49 -100.67 23.68
N LEU A 200 -75.56 -101.51 24.17
CA LEU A 200 -74.10 -101.24 24.19
C LEU A 200 -73.56 -100.68 22.86
N GLY A 201 -74.17 -101.06 21.73
CA GLY A 201 -73.79 -100.61 20.39
C GLY A 201 -74.00 -99.12 20.11
N ASP A 202 -74.90 -98.43 20.81
CA ASP A 202 -75.16 -96.99 20.56
C ASP A 202 -74.24 -96.10 21.41
N LEU A 203 -73.86 -96.52 22.62
CA LEU A 203 -72.83 -95.86 23.44
C LEU A 203 -71.44 -95.96 22.78
N LEU A 204 -71.09 -97.14 22.25
CA LEU A 204 -69.82 -97.35 21.54
C LEU A 204 -69.72 -96.51 20.25
N LYS A 205 -70.84 -96.23 19.57
CA LYS A 205 -70.86 -95.34 18.39
C LYS A 205 -70.68 -93.88 18.77
N HIS A 206 -71.27 -93.42 19.88
CA HIS A 206 -71.12 -92.05 20.36
C HIS A 206 -69.70 -91.77 20.87
N GLU A 207 -69.10 -92.72 21.58
CA GLU A 207 -67.71 -92.62 22.07
C GLU A 207 -66.68 -92.68 20.92
N ALA A 208 -66.91 -93.53 19.92
CA ALA A 208 -66.08 -93.57 18.72
C ALA A 208 -66.14 -92.28 17.88
N GLU A 209 -67.26 -91.55 17.86
CA GLU A 209 -67.35 -90.24 17.21
C GLU A 209 -66.74 -89.12 18.06
N LEU A 210 -66.85 -89.15 19.40
CA LEU A 210 -66.13 -88.22 20.28
C LEU A 210 -64.61 -88.36 20.15
N ASP A 211 -64.09 -89.59 20.03
CA ASP A 211 -62.65 -89.80 19.82
C ASP A 211 -62.20 -89.34 18.42
N ARG A 212 -63.05 -89.45 17.40
CA ARG A 212 -62.77 -88.87 16.07
C ARG A 212 -62.76 -87.35 16.10
N ILE A 213 -63.67 -86.71 16.85
CA ILE A 213 -63.68 -85.25 17.04
C ILE A 213 -62.43 -84.81 17.80
N ARG A 214 -62.03 -85.53 18.86
CA ARG A 214 -60.78 -85.24 19.60
C ARG A 214 -59.57 -85.33 18.67
N ALA A 215 -59.49 -86.36 17.83
CA ALA A 215 -58.41 -86.52 16.85
C ALA A 215 -58.37 -85.37 15.82
N LEU A 216 -59.52 -84.97 15.26
CA LEU A 216 -59.62 -83.83 14.33
C LEU A 216 -59.27 -82.49 15.02
N HIS A 217 -59.63 -82.33 16.30
CA HIS A 217 -59.32 -81.12 17.07
C HIS A 217 -57.84 -81.01 17.39
N GLU A 218 -57.19 -82.13 17.73
CA GLU A 218 -55.74 -82.20 17.89
C GLU A 218 -55.01 -81.92 16.57
N ASP A 219 -55.49 -82.45 15.45
CA ASP A 219 -54.91 -82.20 14.13
C ASP A 219 -55.09 -80.73 13.70
N ALA A 220 -56.24 -80.11 13.97
CA ALA A 220 -56.47 -78.67 13.74
C ALA A 220 -55.53 -77.81 14.60
N ARG A 221 -55.36 -78.12 15.90
CA ARG A 221 -54.40 -77.44 16.78
C ARG A 221 -52.96 -77.58 16.29
N ARG A 222 -52.55 -78.77 15.83
CA ARG A 222 -51.22 -79.01 15.27
C ARG A 222 -50.97 -78.23 13.98
N LEU A 223 -51.97 -78.15 13.09
CA LEU A 223 -51.89 -77.37 11.85
C LEU A 223 -51.86 -75.86 12.13
N SER A 224 -52.63 -75.37 13.09
CA SER A 224 -52.65 -73.97 13.50
C SER A 224 -51.29 -73.53 14.08
N ALA A 225 -50.75 -74.29 15.05
CA ALA A 225 -49.43 -74.02 15.63
C ALA A 225 -48.30 -74.10 14.57
N ARG A 226 -48.42 -74.99 13.58
CA ARG A 226 -47.47 -75.08 12.46
C ARG A 226 -47.56 -73.85 11.54
N ARG A 227 -48.77 -73.39 11.23
CA ARG A 227 -49.02 -72.17 10.45
C ARG A 227 -48.44 -70.94 11.15
N GLU A 228 -48.70 -70.75 12.44
CA GLU A 228 -48.16 -69.62 13.22
C GLU A 228 -46.63 -69.61 13.24
N LYS A 229 -45.99 -70.78 13.45
CA LYS A 229 -44.52 -70.90 13.37
C LYS A 229 -43.98 -70.55 11.98
N GLN A 230 -44.64 -71.01 10.92
CA GLN A 230 -44.25 -70.68 9.55
C GLN A 230 -44.47 -69.18 9.23
N GLN A 231 -45.55 -68.57 9.74
CA GLN A 231 -45.86 -67.15 9.59
C GLN A 231 -44.80 -66.26 10.27
N ALA A 232 -44.40 -66.61 11.51
CA ALA A 232 -43.34 -65.90 12.22
C ALA A 232 -41.98 -66.05 11.52
N TRP A 233 -41.71 -67.20 10.91
CA TRP A 233 -40.50 -67.42 10.12
C TRP A 233 -40.49 -66.61 8.82
N LEU A 234 -41.64 -66.48 8.15
CA LEU A 234 -41.81 -65.63 6.97
C LEU A 234 -41.53 -64.15 7.28
N GLN A 235 -42.08 -63.61 8.37
CA GLN A 235 -41.84 -62.21 8.76
C GLN A 235 -40.35 -61.91 9.01
N ARG A 236 -39.62 -62.85 9.64
CA ARG A 236 -38.17 -62.71 9.85
C ARG A 236 -37.40 -62.72 8.53
N LEU A 237 -37.74 -63.63 7.61
CA LEU A 237 -37.11 -63.71 6.29
C LEU A 237 -37.43 -62.49 5.42
N GLU A 238 -38.64 -61.92 5.53
CA GLU A 238 -39.03 -60.66 4.85
C GLU A 238 -38.24 -59.46 5.37
N ALA A 239 -38.07 -59.32 6.68
CA ALA A 239 -37.24 -58.28 7.28
C ALA A 239 -35.75 -58.41 6.87
N SER A 240 -35.21 -59.64 6.86
CA SER A 240 -33.85 -59.89 6.35
C SER A 240 -33.71 -59.61 4.85
N ALA A 241 -34.71 -59.95 4.04
CA ALA A 241 -34.71 -59.66 2.60
C ALA A 241 -34.74 -58.15 2.31
N ALA A 242 -35.53 -57.37 3.07
CA ALA A 242 -35.59 -55.92 2.97
C ALA A 242 -34.25 -55.26 3.36
N SER A 243 -33.61 -55.71 4.44
CA SER A 243 -32.28 -55.24 4.86
C SER A 243 -31.19 -55.57 3.82
N LEU A 244 -31.23 -56.75 3.21
CA LEU A 244 -30.30 -57.10 2.13
C LEU A 244 -30.57 -56.31 0.84
N HIS A 245 -31.83 -55.94 0.57
CA HIS A 245 -32.18 -55.10 -0.57
C HIS A 245 -31.62 -53.68 -0.44
N THR A 246 -31.75 -53.05 0.73
CA THR A 246 -31.15 -51.73 1.00
C THR A 246 -29.63 -51.80 0.94
N THR A 247 -29.03 -52.85 1.51
CA THR A 247 -27.58 -53.09 1.44
C THR A 247 -27.09 -53.28 0.00
N LEU A 248 -27.84 -54.01 -0.83
CA LEU A 248 -27.54 -54.21 -2.25
C LEU A 248 -27.66 -52.91 -3.03
N ALA A 249 -28.71 -52.12 -2.81
CA ALA A 249 -28.90 -50.83 -3.46
C ALA A 249 -27.76 -49.85 -3.12
N GLN A 250 -27.33 -49.83 -1.86
CA GLN A 250 -26.19 -49.03 -1.41
C GLN A 250 -24.86 -49.51 -2.03
N ALA A 251 -24.64 -50.82 -2.11
CA ALA A 251 -23.44 -51.42 -2.72
C ALA A 251 -23.37 -51.18 -4.24
N LEU A 252 -24.51 -51.23 -4.95
CA LEU A 252 -24.57 -50.93 -6.38
C LEU A 252 -24.34 -49.44 -6.65
N ARG A 253 -24.90 -48.56 -5.81
CA ARG A 253 -24.67 -47.11 -5.93
C ARG A 253 -23.21 -46.75 -5.67
N SER A 254 -22.57 -47.34 -4.66
CA SER A 254 -21.14 -47.10 -4.39
C SER A 254 -20.23 -47.68 -5.48
N ALA A 255 -20.55 -48.87 -6.02
CA ALA A 255 -19.83 -49.44 -7.16
C ALA A 255 -19.96 -48.56 -8.41
N HIS A 256 -21.14 -48.01 -8.68
CA HIS A 256 -21.37 -47.13 -9.82
C HIS A 256 -20.62 -45.80 -9.69
N ILE A 257 -20.61 -45.18 -8.51
CA ILE A 257 -19.83 -43.96 -8.25
C ILE A 257 -18.33 -44.22 -8.45
N VAL A 258 -17.79 -45.29 -7.83
CA VAL A 258 -16.35 -45.61 -7.96
C VAL A 258 -15.96 -45.97 -9.39
N ALA A 259 -16.86 -46.59 -10.16
CA ALA A 259 -16.63 -46.84 -11.59
C ALA A 259 -16.68 -45.53 -12.41
N GLY A 260 -17.63 -44.63 -12.13
CA GLY A 260 -17.68 -43.30 -12.72
C GLY A 260 -16.40 -42.51 -12.46
N ASP A 261 -15.99 -42.42 -11.18
CA ASP A 261 -14.74 -41.75 -10.76
C ASP A 261 -13.51 -42.35 -11.47
N LEU A 262 -13.47 -43.67 -11.66
CA LEU A 262 -12.37 -44.35 -12.38
C LEU A 262 -12.26 -43.88 -13.83
N PHE A 263 -13.38 -43.86 -14.56
CA PHE A 263 -13.38 -43.44 -15.97
C PHE A 263 -13.12 -41.95 -16.11
N GLU A 264 -13.72 -41.12 -15.25
CA GLU A 264 -13.46 -39.67 -15.25
C GLU A 264 -11.99 -39.36 -14.94
N THR A 265 -11.38 -40.00 -13.94
CA THR A 265 -9.97 -39.77 -13.60
C THR A 265 -9.02 -40.24 -14.70
N ALA A 266 -9.32 -41.36 -15.36
CA ALA A 266 -8.57 -41.85 -16.52
C ALA A 266 -8.67 -40.90 -17.73
N GLU A 267 -9.88 -40.43 -18.07
CA GLU A 267 -10.09 -39.47 -19.17
C GLU A 267 -9.35 -38.14 -18.91
N HIS A 268 -9.34 -37.67 -17.65
CA HIS A 268 -8.57 -36.48 -17.27
C HIS A 268 -7.05 -36.71 -17.40
N ALA A 269 -6.55 -37.90 -17.07
CA ALA A 269 -5.14 -38.24 -17.24
C ALA A 269 -4.76 -38.27 -18.73
N ASP A 270 -5.59 -38.88 -19.59
CA ASP A 270 -5.38 -38.90 -21.04
C ASP A 270 -5.40 -37.49 -21.64
N ALA A 271 -6.32 -36.64 -21.20
CA ALA A 271 -6.39 -35.24 -21.61
C ALA A 271 -5.13 -34.44 -21.23
N LEU A 272 -4.48 -34.75 -20.10
CA LEU A 272 -3.21 -34.15 -19.70
C LEU A 272 -2.02 -34.70 -20.49
N HIS A 273 -1.99 -36.02 -20.75
CA HIS A 273 -0.97 -36.63 -21.61
C HIS A 273 -0.94 -36.01 -23.01
N ALA A 274 -2.11 -35.72 -23.59
CA ALA A 274 -2.23 -35.05 -24.88
C ALA A 274 -1.58 -33.66 -24.93
N LEU A 275 -1.33 -33.01 -23.78
CA LEU A 275 -0.70 -31.69 -23.70
C LEU A 275 0.84 -31.74 -23.63
N LEU A 276 1.45 -32.90 -23.32
CA LEU A 276 2.91 -33.02 -23.22
C LEU A 276 3.64 -32.84 -24.57
N PRO A 277 3.20 -33.45 -25.69
CA PRO A 277 3.83 -33.23 -26.99
C PRO A 277 3.84 -31.75 -27.45
N PRO A 278 2.71 -31.00 -27.41
CA PRO A 278 2.74 -29.59 -27.80
C PRO A 278 3.53 -28.71 -26.82
N LEU A 279 3.54 -29.02 -25.51
CA LEU A 279 4.41 -28.34 -24.54
C LEU A 279 5.89 -28.54 -24.85
N SER A 280 6.33 -29.78 -25.08
CA SER A 280 7.74 -30.06 -25.43
C SER A 280 8.15 -29.46 -26.79
N GLY A 281 7.21 -29.34 -27.74
CA GLY A 281 7.39 -28.60 -28.98
C GLY A 281 7.62 -27.09 -28.72
N LEU A 282 6.80 -26.49 -27.86
CA LEU A 282 6.92 -25.09 -27.45
C LEU A 282 8.24 -24.83 -26.70
N THR A 283 8.60 -25.67 -25.72
CA THR A 283 9.86 -25.53 -24.96
C THR A 283 11.07 -25.47 -25.90
N ARG A 284 11.14 -26.38 -26.89
CA ARG A 284 12.21 -26.36 -27.91
C ARG A 284 12.21 -25.10 -28.77
N SER A 285 11.05 -24.52 -29.06
CA SER A 285 10.96 -23.24 -29.78
C SER A 285 11.50 -22.09 -28.94
N LEU A 286 11.10 -22.04 -27.67
CA LEU A 286 11.55 -21.02 -26.71
C LEU A 286 13.06 -21.13 -26.42
N GLU A 287 13.63 -22.34 -26.38
CA GLU A 287 15.08 -22.56 -26.27
C GLU A 287 15.84 -21.96 -27.47
N ARG A 288 15.33 -22.10 -28.70
CA ARG A 288 15.94 -21.45 -29.88
C ARG A 288 15.84 -19.92 -29.83
N GLU A 289 14.72 -19.39 -29.33
CA GLU A 289 14.57 -17.96 -29.11
C GLU A 289 15.54 -17.44 -28.04
N LEU A 290 15.76 -18.22 -26.98
CA LEU A 290 16.75 -17.94 -25.96
C LEU A 290 18.16 -17.90 -26.56
N ASP A 291 18.54 -18.88 -27.38
CA ASP A 291 19.85 -18.90 -28.07
C ASP A 291 20.03 -17.67 -28.98
N SER A 292 18.98 -17.30 -29.74
CA SER A 292 18.99 -16.08 -30.55
C SER A 292 19.13 -14.82 -29.69
N ALA A 293 18.44 -14.75 -28.55
CA ALA A 293 18.52 -13.61 -27.64
C ALA A 293 19.90 -13.51 -26.97
N VAL A 294 20.54 -14.65 -26.65
CA VAL A 294 21.94 -14.70 -26.16
C VAL A 294 22.89 -14.16 -27.23
N ALA A 295 22.74 -14.60 -28.49
CA ALA A 295 23.58 -14.12 -29.59
C ALA A 295 23.41 -12.61 -29.85
N ASP A 296 22.17 -12.10 -29.80
CA ASP A 296 21.87 -10.67 -29.92
C ASP A 296 22.54 -9.86 -28.81
N ASP A 297 22.45 -10.34 -27.56
CA ASP A 297 23.01 -9.66 -26.40
C ASP A 297 24.54 -9.61 -26.42
N LEU A 298 25.18 -10.70 -26.84
CA LEU A 298 26.62 -10.77 -27.04
C LEU A 298 27.09 -9.80 -28.14
N ARG A 299 26.38 -9.75 -29.28
CA ARG A 299 26.69 -8.82 -30.38
C ARG A 299 26.55 -7.36 -29.94
N ALA A 300 25.48 -7.02 -29.22
CA ALA A 300 25.29 -5.68 -28.67
C ALA A 300 26.41 -5.32 -27.67
N GLY A 301 26.81 -6.26 -26.81
CA GLY A 301 27.91 -6.08 -25.87
C GLY A 301 29.27 -5.87 -26.56
N GLN A 302 29.57 -6.62 -27.63
CA GLN A 302 30.79 -6.45 -28.42
C GLN A 302 30.81 -5.11 -29.15
N ALA A 303 29.71 -4.72 -29.78
CA ALA A 303 29.60 -3.43 -30.46
C ALA A 303 29.78 -2.25 -29.49
N LEU A 304 29.17 -2.33 -28.31
CA LEU A 304 29.33 -1.31 -27.27
C LEU A 304 30.78 -1.22 -26.78
N ARG A 305 31.47 -2.35 -26.57
CA ARG A 305 32.89 -2.37 -26.18
C ARG A 305 33.78 -1.75 -27.25
N ALA A 306 33.64 -2.17 -28.50
CA ALA A 306 34.43 -1.62 -29.61
C ALA A 306 34.24 -0.09 -29.75
N ALA A 307 33.01 0.39 -29.64
CA ALA A 307 32.72 1.82 -29.66
C ALA A 307 33.29 2.54 -28.42
N SER A 308 33.27 1.89 -27.25
CA SER A 308 33.86 2.42 -26.01
C SER A 308 35.36 2.59 -26.13
N ASP A 309 36.08 1.63 -26.72
CA ASP A 309 37.53 1.69 -26.94
C ASP A 309 37.89 2.78 -27.97
N ALA A 310 37.12 2.88 -29.05
CA ALA A 310 37.27 3.94 -30.04
C ALA A 310 37.06 5.34 -29.42
N LEU A 311 36.09 5.48 -28.51
CA LEU A 311 35.83 6.72 -27.80
C LEU A 311 36.97 7.09 -26.84
N ILE A 312 37.52 6.12 -26.10
CA ILE A 312 38.70 6.34 -25.24
C ILE A 312 39.87 6.86 -26.07
N ALA A 313 40.18 6.20 -27.20
CA ALA A 313 41.26 6.62 -28.09
C ALA A 313 41.03 8.04 -28.62
N ALA A 314 39.82 8.38 -29.03
CA ALA A 314 39.47 9.71 -29.51
C ALA A 314 39.55 10.80 -28.42
N GLN A 315 39.14 10.51 -27.18
CA GLN A 315 39.23 11.45 -26.05
C GLN A 315 40.69 11.72 -25.64
N ILE A 316 41.53 10.69 -25.66
CA ILE A 316 42.97 10.84 -25.42
C ILE A 316 43.60 11.65 -26.55
N ALA A 317 43.29 11.34 -27.81
CA ALA A 317 43.78 12.08 -28.97
C ALA A 317 43.36 13.56 -28.92
N HIS A 318 42.09 13.84 -28.60
CA HIS A 318 41.58 15.20 -28.46
C HIS A 318 42.31 15.97 -27.36
N THR A 319 42.53 15.35 -26.19
CA THR A 319 43.26 15.97 -25.07
C THR A 319 44.73 16.24 -25.41
N ALA A 320 45.33 15.45 -26.29
CA ALA A 320 46.70 15.65 -26.76
C ALA A 320 46.80 16.57 -28.00
N SER A 321 45.69 16.92 -28.65
CA SER A 321 45.66 17.66 -29.92
C SER A 321 45.77 19.18 -29.79
N SER A 322 45.73 19.73 -28.57
CA SER A 322 45.89 21.16 -28.30
C SER A 322 47.34 21.64 -28.24
N ALA A 323 48.33 20.76 -28.43
CA ALA A 323 49.74 21.04 -28.21
C ALA A 323 50.50 21.53 -29.45
N SER A 324 51.32 22.57 -29.31
CA SER A 324 52.36 22.95 -30.29
C SER A 324 53.62 22.07 -30.22
N ASP A 325 53.88 21.43 -29.07
CA ASP A 325 54.99 20.49 -28.87
C ASP A 325 54.55 19.03 -29.09
N VAL A 326 55.07 18.43 -30.16
CA VAL A 326 54.77 17.06 -30.58
C VAL A 326 55.31 16.02 -29.57
N ALA A 327 56.46 16.28 -28.93
CA ALA A 327 57.07 15.34 -28.00
C ALA A 327 56.29 15.25 -26.68
N ALA A 328 55.86 16.39 -26.13
CA ALA A 328 55.00 16.45 -24.96
C ALA A 328 53.62 15.81 -25.23
N ALA A 329 53.04 16.05 -26.42
CA ALA A 329 51.78 15.45 -26.83
C ALA A 329 51.85 13.91 -26.93
N ASP A 330 52.93 13.36 -27.48
CA ASP A 330 53.15 11.91 -27.59
C ASP A 330 53.39 11.28 -26.20
N ALA A 331 54.16 11.94 -25.33
CA ALA A 331 54.37 11.50 -23.96
C ALA A 331 53.05 11.46 -23.15
N LEU A 332 52.23 12.51 -23.27
CA LEU A 332 50.90 12.57 -22.67
C LEU A 332 49.99 11.47 -23.20
N ARG A 333 49.92 11.28 -24.53
CA ARG A 333 49.11 10.23 -25.17
C ARG A 333 49.51 8.84 -24.66
N LYS A 334 50.80 8.54 -24.59
CA LYS A 334 51.31 7.26 -24.08
C LYS A 334 50.93 7.07 -22.62
N ARG A 335 51.08 8.11 -21.78
CA ARG A 335 50.79 8.03 -20.34
C ARG A 335 49.30 7.80 -20.06
N LEU A 336 48.43 8.56 -20.75
CA LEU A 336 46.98 8.44 -20.65
C LEU A 336 46.50 7.08 -21.18
N SER A 337 47.08 6.58 -22.27
CA SER A 337 46.74 5.26 -22.82
C SER A 337 47.09 4.12 -21.86
N THR A 338 48.29 4.17 -21.27
CA THR A 338 48.69 3.20 -20.23
C THR A 338 47.75 3.24 -19.03
N TRP A 339 47.35 4.43 -18.57
CA TRP A 339 46.38 4.57 -17.48
C TRP A 339 45.01 4.01 -17.85
N ALA A 340 44.47 4.37 -19.02
CA ALA A 340 43.17 3.90 -19.50
C ALA A 340 43.13 2.37 -19.64
N SER A 341 44.21 1.75 -20.13
CA SER A 341 44.32 0.29 -20.25
C SER A 341 44.35 -0.44 -18.89
N GLY A 342 44.72 0.26 -17.81
CA GLY A 342 44.77 -0.27 -16.45
C GLY A 342 43.51 -0.05 -15.62
N LEU A 343 42.44 0.52 -16.21
CA LEU A 343 41.17 0.73 -15.50
C LEU A 343 40.47 -0.62 -15.26
N SER A 344 39.99 -0.82 -14.02
CA SER A 344 39.29 -2.04 -13.61
C SER A 344 37.96 -1.72 -12.94
N THR A 345 36.89 -2.36 -13.39
CA THR A 345 35.54 -2.20 -12.82
C THR A 345 35.30 -3.06 -11.58
N VAL A 346 36.19 -4.01 -11.27
CA VAL A 346 36.01 -5.02 -10.22
C VAL A 346 35.76 -4.39 -8.83
N ARG A 347 36.43 -3.28 -8.51
CA ARG A 347 36.33 -2.61 -7.20
C ARG A 347 34.93 -2.05 -6.89
N PHE A 348 34.14 -1.75 -7.92
CA PHE A 348 32.85 -1.05 -7.78
C PHE A 348 31.65 -1.92 -8.21
N GLY A 349 31.89 -3.15 -8.66
CA GLY A 349 30.85 -4.12 -9.01
C GLY A 349 29.89 -3.60 -10.10
N GLU A 350 28.60 -3.87 -9.94
CA GLU A 350 27.54 -3.46 -10.88
C GLU A 350 27.35 -1.94 -10.98
N GLN A 351 27.87 -1.18 -10.01
CA GLN A 351 27.79 0.30 -9.99
C GLN A 351 29.08 0.97 -10.53
N ALA A 352 29.96 0.20 -11.17
CA ALA A 352 31.17 0.74 -11.77
C ALA A 352 30.85 1.62 -12.98
N VAL A 353 31.47 2.80 -13.03
CA VAL A 353 31.45 3.61 -14.26
C VAL A 353 32.23 2.88 -15.37
N PRO A 354 31.70 2.79 -16.59
CA PRO A 354 32.44 2.23 -17.72
C PRO A 354 33.77 2.96 -17.94
N ALA A 355 34.81 2.26 -18.39
CA ALA A 355 36.14 2.85 -18.59
C ALA A 355 36.11 4.13 -19.45
N ALA A 356 35.31 4.13 -20.53
CA ALA A 356 35.12 5.32 -21.35
C ALA A 356 34.51 6.51 -20.59
N GLY A 357 33.58 6.26 -19.66
CA GLY A 357 33.01 7.29 -18.80
C GLY A 357 34.04 7.83 -17.80
N VAL A 358 34.85 6.96 -17.20
CA VAL A 358 35.95 7.36 -16.30
C VAL A 358 36.94 8.26 -17.04
N VAL A 359 37.36 7.87 -18.26
CA VAL A 359 38.28 8.66 -19.09
C VAL A 359 37.64 9.99 -19.49
N ALA A 360 36.38 9.98 -19.94
CA ALA A 360 35.68 11.20 -20.36
C ALA A 360 35.59 12.22 -19.21
N ILE A 361 35.18 11.79 -18.01
CA ILE A 361 35.09 12.65 -16.83
C ILE A 361 36.49 13.12 -16.39
N ALA A 362 37.48 12.21 -16.29
CA ALA A 362 38.82 12.58 -15.84
C ALA A 362 39.46 13.63 -16.75
N LEU A 363 39.43 13.40 -18.07
CA LEU A 363 40.09 14.26 -19.05
C LEU A 363 39.35 15.58 -19.25
N ALA A 364 38.02 15.59 -19.27
CA ALA A 364 37.27 16.84 -19.30
C ALA A 364 37.57 17.71 -18.06
N ALA A 365 37.75 17.09 -16.89
CA ALA A 365 37.99 17.81 -15.63
C ALA A 365 39.41 18.38 -15.62
N LEU A 366 40.36 17.59 -16.11
CA LEU A 366 41.76 18.00 -16.24
C LEU A 366 41.92 19.17 -17.23
N ARG A 367 41.27 19.10 -18.40
CA ARG A 367 41.26 20.21 -19.37
C ARG A 367 40.66 21.49 -18.78
N SER A 368 39.52 21.38 -18.10
CA SER A 368 38.90 22.52 -17.40
C SER A 368 39.83 23.10 -16.34
N ALA A 369 40.54 22.25 -15.60
CA ALA A 369 41.46 22.68 -14.55
C ALA A 369 42.68 23.42 -15.06
N VAL A 370 43.25 22.96 -16.17
CA VAL A 370 44.40 23.64 -16.81
C VAL A 370 43.98 24.94 -17.47
N ALA A 371 42.83 24.97 -18.14
CA ALA A 371 42.28 26.21 -18.73
C ALA A 371 41.95 27.28 -17.68
N GLY A 372 41.62 26.87 -16.45
CA GLY A 372 41.31 27.76 -15.33
C GLY A 372 42.52 28.35 -14.60
N VAL A 373 43.75 27.98 -14.97
CA VAL A 373 44.97 28.53 -14.36
C VAL A 373 45.25 29.94 -14.92
N PRO A 374 45.35 30.99 -14.09
CA PRO A 374 45.65 32.34 -14.55
C PRO A 374 47.07 32.46 -15.15
N GLY A 375 47.17 32.88 -16.42
CA GLY A 375 48.42 33.07 -17.17
C GLY A 375 48.29 32.66 -18.65
N ASP A 376 49.18 33.12 -19.54
CA ASP A 376 49.19 32.75 -20.97
C ASP A 376 49.90 31.40 -21.19
N ASN A 377 49.37 30.32 -20.59
CA ASN A 377 49.95 28.98 -20.63
C ASN A 377 49.60 28.20 -21.91
N ARG A 378 49.14 28.87 -22.97
CA ARG A 378 48.66 28.23 -24.21
C ARG A 378 49.75 27.49 -24.98
N ALA A 379 50.99 27.96 -24.91
CA ALA A 379 52.13 27.34 -25.59
C ALA A 379 52.61 26.03 -24.91
N ASP A 380 52.36 25.87 -23.61
CA ASP A 380 52.83 24.77 -22.77
C ASP A 380 51.69 23.90 -22.19
N GLU A 381 50.49 23.99 -22.76
CA GLU A 381 49.27 23.35 -22.22
C GLU A 381 49.45 21.82 -22.04
N ALA A 382 50.04 21.14 -23.02
CA ALA A 382 50.29 19.69 -22.93
C ALA A 382 51.31 19.31 -21.85
N SER A 383 52.33 20.15 -21.64
CA SER A 383 53.33 19.96 -20.60
C SER A 383 52.72 20.15 -19.21
N LEU A 384 51.84 21.14 -19.04
CA LEU A 384 51.10 21.36 -17.79
C LEU A 384 50.08 20.23 -17.54
N LEU A 385 49.33 19.78 -18.55
CA LEU A 385 48.43 18.61 -18.45
C LEU A 385 49.17 17.35 -17.99
N LEU A 386 50.34 17.07 -18.59
CA LEU A 386 51.17 15.94 -18.22
C LEU A 386 51.70 16.07 -16.78
N ALA A 387 52.25 17.24 -16.43
CA ALA A 387 52.79 17.49 -15.10
C ALA A 387 51.73 17.38 -13.99
N THR A 388 50.55 17.95 -14.19
CA THR A 388 49.40 17.85 -13.26
C THR A 388 48.92 16.40 -13.13
N PHE A 389 48.80 15.66 -14.24
CA PHE A 389 48.43 14.25 -14.21
C PHE A 389 49.45 13.41 -13.44
N GLU A 390 50.75 13.60 -13.70
CA GLU A 390 51.81 12.86 -13.01
C GLU A 390 51.89 13.20 -11.51
N HIS A 391 51.68 14.47 -11.16
CA HIS A 391 51.66 14.92 -9.77
C HIS A 391 50.57 14.17 -8.97
N VAL A 392 49.32 14.22 -9.43
CA VAL A 392 48.21 13.48 -8.77
C VAL A 392 48.46 11.97 -8.76
N ARG A 393 49.01 11.42 -9.86
CA ARG A 393 49.26 9.98 -9.98
C ARG A 393 50.38 9.47 -9.07
N ARG A 394 51.28 10.33 -8.60
CA ARG A 394 52.35 9.99 -7.65
C ARG A 394 52.00 10.33 -6.20
N SER A 395 50.97 11.14 -5.96
CA SER A 395 50.50 11.52 -4.64
C SER A 395 49.66 10.44 -3.95
N THR A 396 49.55 10.56 -2.61
CA THR A 396 48.68 9.74 -1.75
C THR A 396 47.57 10.61 -1.13
N TRP A 397 46.53 9.99 -0.56
CA TRP A 397 45.45 10.75 0.08
C TRP A 397 45.94 11.56 1.28
N SER A 398 46.91 11.05 2.02
CA SER A 398 47.47 11.75 3.19
C SER A 398 48.27 12.99 2.81
N ALA A 399 48.93 12.96 1.65
CA ALA A 399 49.64 14.12 1.11
C ALA A 399 48.68 15.19 0.56
N LEU A 400 47.55 14.77 -0.03
CA LEU A 400 46.55 15.68 -0.58
C LEU A 400 45.59 16.23 0.49
N ILE A 401 45.38 15.51 1.60
CA ILE A 401 44.46 15.87 2.69
C ILE A 401 45.13 15.56 4.04
N PRO A 402 45.87 16.50 4.64
CA PRO A 402 46.56 16.28 5.91
C PRO A 402 45.57 16.18 7.10
N ALA A 403 45.97 15.46 8.15
CA ALA A 403 45.18 15.29 9.38
C ALA A 403 45.02 16.58 10.19
N ASP A 404 46.08 17.40 10.23
CA ASP A 404 46.06 18.74 10.81
C ASP A 404 46.54 19.75 9.75
N PRO A 405 45.62 20.44 9.06
CA PRO A 405 45.95 21.33 7.96
C PRO A 405 46.56 22.67 8.41
N GLU A 406 46.75 22.89 9.71
CA GLU A 406 47.39 24.10 10.25
C GLU A 406 48.79 23.87 10.83
N ARG A 407 49.28 22.61 10.84
CA ARG A 407 50.70 22.36 11.06
C ARG A 407 51.50 22.92 9.87
N PRO A 408 52.49 23.81 10.11
CA PRO A 408 53.42 24.19 9.06
C PRO A 408 54.20 22.94 8.63
N ASP A 409 54.22 22.66 7.33
CA ASP A 409 55.13 21.66 6.77
C ASP A 409 56.57 22.14 7.00
N ALA A 410 57.26 21.51 7.95
CA ALA A 410 58.62 21.91 8.35
C ALA A 410 59.71 21.55 7.32
N GLN A 411 59.39 21.11 6.10
CA GLN A 411 60.38 20.66 5.12
C GLN A 411 59.89 20.83 3.68
N GLN A 412 59.78 22.05 3.15
CA GLN A 412 59.74 22.29 1.69
C GLN A 412 60.43 23.60 1.30
N ASP A 413 61.66 23.80 1.77
CA ASP A 413 62.60 24.73 1.12
C ASP A 413 63.67 23.95 0.35
N ALA A 414 64.00 24.49 -0.82
CA ALA A 414 65.16 24.23 -1.67
C ALA A 414 65.19 22.93 -2.53
N THR A 415 64.88 23.10 -3.82
CA THR A 415 65.88 22.98 -4.90
C THR A 415 65.30 23.56 -6.20
N MET A 416 65.81 24.73 -6.59
CA MET A 416 65.57 25.35 -7.90
C MET A 416 66.29 24.52 -8.98
N GLY A 417 65.63 23.49 -9.49
CA GLY A 417 65.97 22.88 -10.77
C GLY A 417 65.09 23.51 -11.85
N GLU A 418 65.68 23.88 -12.98
CA GLU A 418 64.98 24.38 -14.17
C GLU A 418 63.90 23.40 -14.63
N GLN A 419 62.68 23.57 -14.12
CA GLN A 419 61.47 22.94 -14.66
C GLN A 419 60.78 23.97 -15.54
N SER A 420 60.47 23.58 -16.77
CA SER A 420 59.82 24.46 -17.77
C SER A 420 58.41 24.91 -17.38
N VAL A 421 57.78 24.28 -16.38
CA VAL A 421 56.44 24.64 -15.87
C VAL A 421 56.50 25.05 -14.39
N PRO A 422 55.97 26.21 -13.98
CA PRO A 422 55.98 26.65 -12.57
C PRO A 422 55.22 25.71 -11.64
N ARG A 423 55.84 25.34 -10.51
CA ARG A 423 55.21 24.48 -9.49
C ARG A 423 53.87 25.00 -8.97
N ALA A 424 53.73 26.32 -8.81
CA ALA A 424 52.48 26.96 -8.40
C ALA A 424 51.33 26.73 -9.40
N ALA A 425 51.62 26.64 -10.71
CA ALA A 425 50.62 26.35 -11.74
C ALA A 425 50.15 24.89 -11.66
N ILE A 426 51.08 23.95 -11.39
CA ILE A 426 50.77 22.53 -11.19
C ILE A 426 49.87 22.34 -9.96
N GLU A 427 50.18 23.01 -8.86
CA GLU A 427 49.40 22.96 -7.62
C GLU A 427 48.01 23.58 -7.81
N ALA A 428 47.90 24.74 -8.49
CA ALA A 428 46.61 25.36 -8.80
C ALA A 428 45.72 24.47 -9.68
N ALA A 429 46.27 23.90 -10.75
CA ALA A 429 45.56 22.96 -11.63
C ALA A 429 45.16 21.68 -10.87
N THR A 430 46.03 21.16 -10.00
CA THR A 430 45.74 19.98 -9.18
C THR A 430 44.55 20.23 -8.25
N ILE A 431 44.54 21.35 -7.53
CA ILE A 431 43.46 21.72 -6.61
C ILE A 431 42.15 21.85 -7.38
N HIS A 432 42.14 22.57 -8.51
CA HIS A 432 40.93 22.73 -9.32
C HIS A 432 40.42 21.40 -9.89
N TRP A 433 41.32 20.52 -10.31
CA TRP A 433 40.96 19.20 -10.82
C TRP A 433 40.32 18.33 -9.74
N LEU A 434 40.92 18.30 -8.54
CA LEU A 434 40.38 17.56 -7.39
C LEU A 434 39.04 18.13 -6.92
N ASP A 435 38.86 19.46 -6.90
CA ASP A 435 37.56 20.08 -6.57
C ASP A 435 36.48 19.75 -7.61
N THR A 436 36.81 19.83 -8.90
CA THR A 436 35.89 19.47 -9.98
C THR A 436 35.43 18.02 -9.82
N LEU A 437 36.38 17.09 -9.61
CA LEU A 437 36.08 15.68 -9.37
C LEU A 437 35.35 15.45 -8.03
N ALA A 438 35.56 16.29 -7.02
CA ALA A 438 34.80 16.23 -5.77
C ALA A 438 33.34 16.65 -5.95
N ARG A 439 33.01 17.51 -6.93
CA ARG A 439 31.66 18.03 -7.17
C ARG A 439 30.82 17.18 -8.13
N VAL A 440 31.45 16.57 -9.13
CA VAL A 440 30.72 15.82 -10.16
C VAL A 440 30.29 14.42 -9.69
N PRO A 441 29.13 13.91 -10.17
CA PRO A 441 28.72 12.53 -9.94
C PRO A 441 29.81 11.53 -10.35
N ARG A 442 29.99 10.47 -9.55
CA ARG A 442 31.00 9.41 -9.74
C ARG A 442 32.46 9.87 -9.78
N GLY A 443 32.74 11.14 -9.50
CA GLY A 443 34.11 11.65 -9.42
C GLY A 443 34.96 10.94 -8.35
N ARG A 444 34.35 10.37 -7.30
CA ARG A 444 35.08 9.51 -6.33
C ARG A 444 35.68 8.26 -6.98
N GLN A 445 34.98 7.64 -7.94
CA GLN A 445 35.45 6.45 -8.63
C GLN A 445 36.64 6.83 -9.52
N VAL A 446 36.52 7.98 -10.20
CA VAL A 446 37.61 8.58 -10.99
C VAL A 446 38.83 8.86 -10.11
N LEU A 447 38.67 9.53 -8.96
CA LEU A 447 39.76 9.77 -8.00
C LEU A 447 40.38 8.47 -7.48
N GLY A 448 39.56 7.45 -7.22
CA GLY A 448 40.00 6.12 -6.81
C GLY A 448 40.84 5.38 -7.86
N HIS A 449 40.72 5.74 -9.14
CA HIS A 449 41.57 5.25 -10.23
C HIS A 449 42.82 6.12 -10.47
N LEU A 450 42.75 7.41 -10.16
CA LEU A 450 43.84 8.37 -10.35
C LEU A 450 44.89 8.30 -9.24
N ILE A 451 44.49 8.30 -7.97
CA ILE A 451 45.40 8.38 -6.81
C ILE A 451 45.96 7.00 -6.44
N GLN A 452 47.23 6.92 -6.03
CA GLN A 452 47.83 5.65 -5.58
C GLN A 452 47.22 5.18 -4.26
N ALA A 453 46.56 4.02 -4.27
CA ALA A 453 45.85 3.46 -3.11
C ALA A 453 46.69 2.53 -2.22
N ARG A 454 48.03 2.47 -2.39
CA ARG A 454 48.87 1.46 -1.72
C ARG A 454 48.86 1.70 -0.19
N HIS A 455 48.20 0.80 0.53
CA HIS A 455 48.22 0.67 2.00
C HIS A 455 47.63 1.84 2.83
N GLU A 456 46.87 2.76 2.25
CA GLU A 456 46.22 3.86 2.99
C GLU A 456 44.79 3.53 3.42
N ARG A 457 44.46 3.78 4.70
CA ARG A 457 43.10 3.67 5.25
C ARG A 457 42.10 4.54 4.48
N ALA A 458 42.53 5.72 4.03
CA ALA A 458 41.73 6.67 3.25
C ALA A 458 41.18 6.11 1.92
N ALA A 459 41.74 5.01 1.40
CA ALA A 459 41.24 4.37 0.19
C ALA A 459 39.94 3.57 0.39
N ALA A 460 39.46 3.36 1.62
CA ALA A 460 38.19 2.68 1.85
C ALA A 460 37.00 3.51 1.32
N PRO A 461 35.97 2.92 0.66
CA PRO A 461 34.86 3.65 0.06
C PRO A 461 34.16 4.65 1.00
N ALA A 462 33.92 4.28 2.26
CA ALA A 462 33.27 5.16 3.25
C ALA A 462 34.11 6.39 3.64
N ARG A 463 35.45 6.29 3.50
CA ARG A 463 36.39 7.38 3.81
C ARG A 463 36.57 8.34 2.64
N GLN A 464 36.28 7.90 1.42
CA GLN A 464 36.27 8.77 0.24
C GLN A 464 35.21 9.88 0.33
N ASP A 465 34.08 9.61 0.99
CA ASP A 465 33.07 10.65 1.27
C ASP A 465 33.59 11.73 2.22
N ILE A 466 34.38 11.33 3.22
CA ILE A 466 35.04 12.24 4.17
C ILE A 466 36.11 13.06 3.44
N ALA A 467 36.93 12.40 2.61
CA ALA A 467 37.94 13.05 1.79
C ALA A 467 37.34 14.10 0.86
N ARG A 468 36.19 13.81 0.23
CA ARG A 468 35.46 14.79 -0.58
C ARG A 468 35.01 16.00 0.24
N ILE A 469 34.49 15.79 1.46
CA ILE A 469 34.09 16.90 2.34
C ILE A 469 35.32 17.75 2.70
N ALA A 470 36.47 17.12 2.98
CA ALA A 470 37.71 17.84 3.26
C ALA A 470 38.19 18.69 2.06
N LEU A 471 38.21 18.12 0.85
CA LEU A 471 38.57 18.82 -0.39
C LEU A 471 37.62 19.98 -0.69
N ARG A 472 36.32 19.76 -0.52
CA ARG A 472 35.30 20.80 -0.71
C ARG A 472 35.43 21.91 0.32
N ALA A 473 35.68 21.57 1.59
CA ALA A 473 35.91 22.54 2.65
C ALA A 473 37.15 23.41 2.38
N ASP A 474 38.25 22.81 1.92
CA ASP A 474 39.48 23.53 1.59
C ASP A 474 39.27 24.51 0.42
N THR A 475 38.60 24.04 -0.63
CA THR A 475 38.33 24.89 -1.81
C THR A 475 37.40 26.05 -1.46
N LEU A 476 36.31 25.79 -0.74
CA LEU A 476 35.41 26.85 -0.28
C LEU A 476 36.13 27.83 0.65
N LEU A 477 37.05 27.36 1.50
CA LEU A 477 37.83 28.22 2.39
C LEU A 477 38.78 29.15 1.62
N ARG A 478 39.38 28.67 0.52
CA ARG A 478 40.24 29.48 -0.36
C ARG A 478 39.43 30.50 -1.16
N ALA A 479 38.22 30.13 -1.60
CA ALA A 479 37.32 31.01 -2.33
C ALA A 479 36.57 32.03 -1.45
N ALA A 480 36.44 31.75 -0.14
CA ALA A 480 35.72 32.61 0.78
C ALA A 480 36.40 33.99 0.95
N PRO A 481 35.65 35.11 0.84
CA PRO A 481 36.18 36.46 1.03
C PRO A 481 36.93 36.62 2.36
N GLY A 482 38.04 37.36 2.36
CA GLY A 482 38.93 37.50 3.53
C GLY A 482 38.28 38.17 4.74
N ASP A 483 37.25 38.97 4.52
CA ASP A 483 36.44 39.70 5.50
C ASP A 483 35.32 38.86 6.14
N ASP A 484 34.91 37.73 5.53
CA ASP A 484 33.92 36.80 6.10
C ASP A 484 34.56 35.83 7.11
N ALA A 485 34.96 36.38 8.26
CA ALA A 485 35.64 35.62 9.32
C ALA A 485 34.78 34.46 9.88
N THR A 486 33.44 34.59 9.88
CA THR A 486 32.53 33.58 10.43
C THR A 486 32.40 32.38 9.50
N THR A 487 32.20 32.59 8.20
CA THR A 487 32.18 31.50 7.21
C THR A 487 33.56 30.83 7.11
N ARG A 488 34.65 31.61 7.12
CA ARG A 488 36.01 31.04 7.11
C ARG A 488 36.29 30.18 8.35
N ARG A 489 35.91 30.62 9.55
CA ARG A 489 36.04 29.83 10.78
C ARG A 489 35.24 28.52 10.70
N TRP A 490 34.01 28.60 10.19
CA TRP A 490 33.15 27.44 10.01
C TRP A 490 33.71 26.41 9.02
N LEU A 491 34.20 26.86 7.86
CA LEU A 491 34.85 26.01 6.86
C LEU A 491 36.17 25.40 7.36
N ARG A 492 36.97 26.14 8.15
CA ARG A 492 38.15 25.57 8.85
C ARG A 492 37.74 24.45 9.79
N GLY A 493 36.68 24.64 10.56
CA GLY A 493 36.15 23.63 11.47
C GLY A 493 35.73 22.35 10.74
N ALA A 494 35.01 22.49 9.62
CA ALA A 494 34.63 21.34 8.79
C ALA A 494 35.85 20.62 8.16
N ARG A 495 36.86 21.37 7.70
CA ARG A 495 38.11 20.82 7.15
C ARG A 495 38.88 20.03 8.21
N ARG A 496 39.00 20.56 9.43
CA ARG A 496 39.66 19.89 10.56
C ARG A 496 38.92 18.61 10.97
N ALA A 497 37.59 18.68 11.15
CA ALA A 497 36.77 17.52 11.49
C ALA A 497 36.85 16.40 10.43
N ALA A 498 36.81 16.78 9.14
CA ALA A 498 36.97 15.83 8.04
C ALA A 498 38.39 15.22 8.01
N GLY A 499 39.44 16.02 8.20
CA GLY A 499 40.82 15.53 8.28
C GLY A 499 41.03 14.54 9.43
N ALA A 500 40.56 14.88 10.63
CA ALA A 500 40.62 14.01 11.80
C ALA A 500 39.88 12.68 11.56
N ALA A 501 38.66 12.73 11.03
CA ALA A 501 37.86 11.55 10.74
C ALA A 501 38.44 10.67 9.62
N LEU A 502 39.06 11.28 8.61
CA LEU A 502 39.66 10.58 7.47
C LEU A 502 40.82 9.67 7.90
N HIS A 503 41.61 10.11 8.89
CA HIS A 503 42.84 9.44 9.34
C HIS A 503 42.66 8.57 10.60
N ALA A 504 41.61 8.80 11.40
CA ALA A 504 41.31 8.05 12.61
C ALA A 504 41.00 6.55 12.37
N ALA A 505 41.14 5.70 13.38
CA ALA A 505 40.74 4.29 13.28
C ALA A 505 39.22 4.14 13.13
N ASP A 506 38.44 4.87 13.93
CA ASP A 506 36.98 4.99 13.83
C ASP A 506 36.59 6.45 13.49
N PRO A 507 36.10 6.72 12.26
CA PRO A 507 35.67 8.05 11.86
C PRO A 507 34.51 8.61 12.69
N ALA A 508 33.58 7.75 13.15
CA ALA A 508 32.41 8.20 13.88
C ALA A 508 32.78 8.68 15.28
N GLN A 509 33.67 7.96 15.98
CA GLN A 509 34.20 8.39 17.27
C GLN A 509 35.03 9.68 17.14
N ALA A 510 35.92 9.77 16.15
CA ALA A 510 36.72 10.98 15.92
C ALA A 510 35.86 12.22 15.66
N LEU A 511 34.75 12.08 14.94
CA LEU A 511 33.78 13.17 14.79
C LEU A 511 33.14 13.52 16.14
N ARG A 512 32.73 12.56 16.97
CA ARG A 512 32.14 12.84 18.29
C ARG A 512 33.09 13.61 19.21
N ASP A 513 34.39 13.34 19.12
CA ASP A 513 35.43 14.00 19.92
C ASP A 513 35.70 15.45 19.47
N CYS A 514 35.27 15.85 18.26
CA CYS A 514 35.34 17.23 17.79
C CYS A 514 34.34 18.13 18.53
N SER A 515 34.58 19.45 18.53
CA SER A 515 33.65 20.42 19.13
C SER A 515 32.29 20.41 18.41
N SER A 516 31.22 20.82 19.12
CA SER A 516 29.86 20.88 18.54
C SER A 516 29.80 21.69 17.23
N ASP A 517 30.54 22.80 17.16
CA ASP A 517 30.61 23.67 15.98
C ASP A 517 31.34 23.01 14.80
N GLU A 518 32.45 22.30 15.06
CA GLU A 518 33.18 21.57 14.02
C GLU A 518 32.36 20.41 13.46
N ARG A 519 31.66 19.67 14.33
CA ARG A 519 30.73 18.61 13.94
C ARG A 519 29.59 19.13 13.10
N ALA A 520 28.92 20.20 13.55
CA ALA A 520 27.83 20.82 12.81
C ALA A 520 28.30 21.32 11.43
N ALA A 521 29.50 21.90 11.33
CA ALA A 521 30.08 22.35 10.07
C ALA A 521 30.36 21.20 9.09
N TYR A 522 30.94 20.11 9.60
CA TYR A 522 31.14 18.90 8.83
C TYR A 522 29.81 18.33 8.29
N HIS A 523 28.81 18.17 9.17
CA HIS A 523 27.51 17.63 8.79
C HIS A 523 26.71 18.55 7.87
N ALA A 524 26.91 19.87 7.94
CA ALA A 524 26.30 20.82 7.04
C ALA A 524 26.87 20.71 5.62
N LEU A 525 28.21 20.62 5.47
CA LEU A 525 28.82 20.36 4.16
C LEU A 525 28.43 18.99 3.61
N ARG A 526 28.31 17.96 4.47
CA ARG A 526 27.76 16.65 4.08
C ARG A 526 26.33 16.76 3.53
N ASN A 527 25.52 17.66 4.09
CA ASN A 527 24.18 17.97 3.61
C ASN A 527 24.15 18.94 2.42
N GLY A 528 25.30 19.37 1.89
CA GLY A 528 25.39 20.22 0.71
C GLY A 528 25.30 21.72 0.97
N TYR A 529 25.34 22.15 2.23
CA TYR A 529 25.35 23.58 2.58
C TYR A 529 26.77 24.14 2.51
N GLU A 530 27.04 25.06 1.58
CA GLU A 530 28.40 25.60 1.35
C GLU A 530 28.69 26.92 2.07
N SER A 531 27.66 27.63 2.56
CA SER A 531 27.80 28.94 3.20
C SER A 531 26.76 29.14 4.31
N ARG A 532 27.15 29.87 5.36
CA ARG A 532 26.27 30.32 6.46
C ARG A 532 25.90 31.80 6.39
N ALA A 533 26.26 32.49 5.31
CA ALA A 533 25.90 33.89 5.10
C ALA A 533 24.37 34.10 5.06
N PRO A 534 23.88 35.30 5.40
CA PRO A 534 22.46 35.64 5.26
C PRO A 534 21.95 35.34 3.85
N GLY A 535 20.76 34.72 3.75
CA GLY A 535 20.17 34.34 2.47
C GLY A 535 20.76 33.09 1.82
N SER A 536 21.78 32.44 2.41
CA SER A 536 22.28 31.14 1.93
C SER A 536 21.25 30.02 2.07
N ALA A 537 21.49 28.88 1.40
CA ALA A 537 20.67 27.68 1.56
C ALA A 537 20.59 27.22 3.03
N TYR A 538 21.69 27.36 3.78
CA TYR A 538 21.72 27.05 5.22
C TYR A 538 20.78 27.96 6.00
N ALA A 539 20.84 29.28 5.75
CA ALA A 539 19.99 30.25 6.43
C ALA A 539 18.50 30.01 6.13
N ARG A 540 18.14 29.66 4.88
CA ARG A 540 16.77 29.31 4.50
C ARG A 540 16.29 28.03 5.19
N ALA A 541 17.11 26.98 5.21
CA ALA A 541 16.80 25.74 5.93
C ALA A 541 16.56 25.99 7.42
N ASN A 542 17.43 26.77 8.07
CA ASN A 542 17.28 27.15 9.47
C ASN A 542 15.98 27.94 9.72
N ALA A 543 15.59 28.83 8.80
CA ALA A 543 14.33 29.58 8.91
C ALA A 543 13.09 28.67 8.83
N HIS A 544 13.14 27.56 8.06
CA HIS A 544 12.06 26.56 8.05
C HIS A 544 11.95 25.78 9.37
N LEU A 545 13.09 25.44 10.01
CA LEU A 545 13.10 24.83 11.35
C LEU A 545 12.49 25.77 12.40
N GLN A 546 12.90 27.04 12.39
CA GLN A 546 12.36 28.06 13.30
C GLN A 546 10.85 28.26 13.06
N ALA A 547 10.40 28.28 11.79
CA ALA A 547 8.99 28.36 11.46
C ALA A 547 8.16 27.17 11.99
N PHE A 548 8.74 25.97 12.04
CA PHE A 548 8.11 24.83 12.70
C PHE A 548 8.01 25.04 14.22
N GLY A 549 9.08 25.52 14.86
CA GLY A 549 9.05 25.89 16.28
C GLY A 549 7.97 26.94 16.61
N ASP A 550 7.84 27.97 15.78
CA ASP A 550 6.79 28.98 15.88
C ASP A 550 5.39 28.38 15.71
N ALA A 551 5.24 27.44 14.77
CA ALA A 551 3.97 26.74 14.53
C ALA A 551 3.56 25.89 15.75
N VAL A 552 4.49 25.15 16.35
CA VAL A 552 4.25 24.39 17.59
C VAL A 552 3.82 25.33 18.71
N ARG A 553 4.61 26.36 19.00
CA ARG A 553 4.33 27.31 20.09
C ARG A 553 3.00 28.04 19.94
N THR A 554 2.64 28.44 18.71
CA THR A 554 1.36 29.11 18.45
C THR A 554 0.17 28.16 18.49
N ALA A 555 0.35 26.88 18.14
CA ALA A 555 -0.72 25.88 18.21
C ALA A 555 -1.02 25.43 19.65
N THR A 556 -0.01 25.45 20.53
CA THR A 556 -0.14 25.03 21.94
C THR A 556 -0.33 26.18 22.92
N SER A 557 -0.52 27.42 22.43
CA SER A 557 -0.75 28.59 23.28
C SER A 557 -2.25 28.87 23.42
N PRO A 558 -2.73 29.30 24.60
CA PRO A 558 -4.15 29.61 24.83
C PRO A 558 -4.63 30.91 24.13
N GLN A 559 -3.76 31.68 23.47
CA GLN A 559 -4.15 32.93 22.80
C GLN A 559 -4.92 32.68 21.49
N PRO A 560 -5.94 33.51 21.15
CA PRO A 560 -6.75 33.32 19.97
C PRO A 560 -5.93 33.40 18.67
N ALA A 561 -6.22 32.48 17.75
CA ALA A 561 -5.51 32.24 16.49
C ALA A 561 -5.68 33.35 15.41
N ASN A 562 -5.43 34.60 15.79
CA ASN A 562 -5.36 35.77 14.90
C ASN A 562 -3.98 35.95 14.27
N ALA A 563 -3.19 34.88 14.14
CA ALA A 563 -1.89 34.95 13.50
C ALA A 563 -2.02 35.31 12.01
N ARG A 564 -1.14 36.17 11.49
CA ARG A 564 -1.09 36.56 10.07
C ARG A 564 -0.56 35.44 9.15
N THR A 565 0.05 34.40 9.70
CA THR A 565 0.66 33.26 8.98
C THR A 565 -0.19 31.99 9.07
N PRO A 566 -0.27 31.17 8.00
CA PRO A 566 -0.88 29.84 8.07
C PRO A 566 -0.03 28.92 8.95
N ASN A 567 -0.68 28.10 9.78
CA ASN A 567 -0.03 27.11 10.64
C ASN A 567 -0.70 25.73 10.40
N PRO A 568 0.06 24.71 9.95
CA PRO A 568 -0.48 23.40 9.57
C PRO A 568 -1.12 22.64 10.74
N LEU A 569 -0.67 22.86 11.98
CA LEU A 569 -1.20 22.16 13.16
C LEU A 569 -2.66 22.54 13.46
N HIS A 570 -3.16 23.65 12.90
CA HIS A 570 -4.59 23.96 12.97
C HIS A 570 -5.48 23.03 12.14
N ALA A 571 -4.90 22.18 11.28
CA ALA A 571 -5.60 21.14 10.54
C ALA A 571 -5.42 19.74 11.18
N LEU A 572 -4.97 19.67 12.44
CA LEU A 572 -4.68 18.41 13.13
C LEU A 572 -5.95 17.56 13.32
N SER A 573 -7.07 18.17 13.69
CA SER A 573 -8.36 17.48 13.88
C SER A 573 -8.80 16.77 12.61
N GLU A 574 -8.77 17.48 11.49
CA GLU A 574 -9.08 16.98 10.15
C GLU A 574 -8.07 15.89 9.76
N GLY A 575 -6.80 16.07 10.15
CA GLY A 575 -5.74 15.09 10.01
C GLY A 575 -6.03 13.75 10.71
N LEU A 576 -6.46 13.80 11.97
CA LEU A 576 -6.79 12.61 12.77
C LEU A 576 -8.08 11.95 12.28
N GLU A 577 -9.05 12.72 11.79
CA GLU A 577 -10.27 12.20 11.18
C GLU A 577 -9.97 11.40 9.90
N VAL A 578 -9.23 12.00 8.97
CA VAL A 578 -8.84 11.36 7.71
C VAL A 578 -7.92 10.16 7.94
N GLY A 579 -7.00 10.27 8.89
CA GLY A 579 -6.18 9.14 9.30
C GLY A 579 -7.01 7.97 9.83
N SER A 580 -8.04 8.25 10.65
CA SER A 580 -8.92 7.21 11.18
C SER A 580 -9.76 6.53 10.09
N ALA A 581 -10.18 7.30 9.07
CA ALA A 581 -10.94 6.80 7.92
C ALA A 581 -10.11 5.91 6.98
N THR A 582 -8.80 6.12 6.90
CA THR A 582 -7.84 5.30 6.09
C THR A 582 -7.13 4.24 6.91
N ALA A 583 -7.65 3.97 8.11
CA ALA A 583 -7.10 3.05 9.08
C ALA A 583 -5.64 3.33 9.48
N LEU A 584 -5.11 4.55 9.35
CA LEU A 584 -3.84 4.91 9.98
C LEU A 584 -3.92 4.73 11.51
N PRO A 585 -2.77 4.53 12.20
CA PRO A 585 -2.72 4.27 13.64
C PRO A 585 -2.95 5.54 14.47
N THR A 586 -4.06 6.25 14.22
CA THR A 586 -4.48 7.42 14.99
C THR A 586 -4.84 7.03 16.43
N PRO A 587 -4.83 7.97 17.39
CA PRO A 587 -5.21 7.67 18.77
C PRO A 587 -6.58 7.00 18.88
N ARG A 588 -7.54 7.40 18.02
CA ARG A 588 -8.88 6.82 17.95
C ARG A 588 -8.87 5.34 17.55
N ARG A 589 -8.22 5.01 16.43
CA ARG A 589 -8.10 3.62 15.95
C ARG A 589 -7.32 2.75 16.95
N ARG A 590 -6.26 3.31 17.53
CA ARG A 590 -5.46 2.60 18.52
C ARG A 590 -6.21 2.38 19.83
N ALA A 591 -7.00 3.34 20.29
CA ALA A 591 -7.87 3.15 21.44
C ALA A 591 -8.85 2.00 21.19
N ASN A 592 -9.44 1.91 19.98
CA ASN A 592 -10.32 0.81 19.61
C ASN A 592 -9.61 -0.55 19.62
N LEU A 593 -8.41 -0.63 19.07
CA LEU A 593 -7.60 -1.85 19.12
C LEU A 593 -7.25 -2.24 20.57
N MET A 594 -6.90 -1.27 21.42
CA MET A 594 -6.61 -1.54 22.83
C MET A 594 -7.86 -1.95 23.62
N LEU A 595 -9.05 -1.43 23.28
CA LEU A 595 -10.32 -1.88 23.86
C LEU A 595 -10.67 -3.31 23.43
N GLU A 596 -10.36 -3.67 22.19
CA GLU A 596 -10.48 -5.05 21.71
C GLU A 596 -9.52 -5.98 22.48
N HIS A 597 -8.25 -5.61 22.61
CA HIS A 597 -7.27 -6.36 23.41
C HIS A 597 -7.69 -6.47 24.88
N ALA A 598 -8.24 -5.40 25.46
CA ALA A 598 -8.79 -5.43 26.82
C ALA A 598 -9.97 -6.41 26.90
N SER A 599 -10.86 -6.41 25.90
CA SER A 599 -11.98 -7.36 25.85
C SER A 599 -11.51 -8.81 25.76
N VAL A 600 -10.52 -9.10 24.91
CA VAL A 600 -9.90 -10.44 24.78
C VAL A 600 -9.24 -10.85 26.09
N ALA A 601 -8.47 -9.96 26.72
CA ALA A 601 -7.81 -10.21 27.99
C ALA A 601 -8.81 -10.47 29.12
N LEU A 602 -9.94 -9.75 29.15
CA LEU A 602 -11.02 -9.98 30.11
C LEU A 602 -11.72 -11.34 29.88
N ILE A 603 -11.95 -11.73 28.62
CA ILE A 603 -12.48 -13.08 28.29
C ILE A 603 -11.50 -14.17 28.73
N GLY A 604 -10.20 -13.97 28.48
CA GLY A 604 -9.12 -14.87 28.89
C GLY A 604 -9.08 -15.02 30.42
N TYR A 605 -9.09 -13.91 31.14
CA TYR A 605 -9.14 -13.88 32.61
C TYR A 605 -10.34 -14.65 33.17
N LEU A 606 -11.56 -14.34 32.70
CA LEU A 606 -12.79 -15.01 33.17
C LEU A 606 -12.81 -16.50 32.81
N SER A 607 -12.23 -16.89 31.68
CA SER A 607 -12.12 -18.29 31.26
C SER A 607 -11.09 -19.05 32.07
N ALA A 608 -9.94 -18.44 32.36
CA ALA A 608 -8.89 -19.01 33.21
C ALA A 608 -9.38 -19.18 34.67
N LEU A 609 -10.10 -18.19 35.21
CA LEU A 609 -10.76 -18.32 36.51
C LEU A 609 -11.76 -19.46 36.57
N HIS A 610 -12.51 -19.69 35.49
CA HIS A 610 -13.42 -20.82 35.43
C HIS A 610 -12.67 -22.16 35.32
N ALA A 611 -11.60 -22.23 34.52
CA ALA A 611 -10.77 -23.43 34.36
C ALA A 611 -10.01 -23.82 35.64
N ALA A 612 -9.67 -22.86 36.50
CA ALA A 612 -9.09 -23.08 37.83
C ALA A 612 -10.09 -23.61 38.87
N ARG A 613 -11.39 -23.71 38.54
CA ARG A 613 -12.42 -24.24 39.44
C ARG A 613 -12.57 -25.76 39.27
N PRO A 614 -13.00 -26.48 40.32
CA PRO A 614 -13.34 -27.89 40.20
C PRO A 614 -14.39 -28.13 39.10
N GLN A 615 -14.34 -29.30 38.46
CA GLN A 615 -15.32 -29.68 37.45
C GLN A 615 -16.73 -29.78 38.05
N GLY A 616 -17.74 -29.26 37.33
CA GLY A 616 -19.15 -29.21 37.78
C GLY A 616 -19.62 -27.82 38.23
N TRP A 617 -18.71 -26.85 38.29
CA TRP A 617 -19.04 -25.45 38.59
C TRP A 617 -19.51 -24.70 37.34
N VAL A 618 -20.47 -23.79 37.48
CA VAL A 618 -20.92 -22.87 36.43
C VAL A 618 -20.57 -21.43 36.84
N PRO A 619 -20.06 -20.57 35.92
CA PRO A 619 -19.74 -19.19 36.25
C PRO A 619 -20.96 -18.40 36.75
N SER A 620 -20.72 -17.42 37.63
CA SER A 620 -21.77 -16.56 38.18
C SER A 620 -22.43 -15.69 37.11
N GLN A 621 -23.64 -15.19 37.36
CA GLN A 621 -24.34 -14.35 36.37
C GLN A 621 -23.56 -13.06 36.05
N ALA A 622 -22.88 -12.47 37.03
CA ALA A 622 -22.03 -11.29 36.80
C ALA A 622 -20.83 -11.61 35.89
N GLU A 623 -20.18 -12.76 36.06
CA GLU A 623 -19.09 -13.21 35.19
C GLU A 623 -19.57 -13.45 33.76
N LEU A 624 -20.74 -14.06 33.59
CA LEU A 624 -21.34 -14.30 32.28
C LEU A 624 -21.76 -13.00 31.58
N ASN A 625 -22.30 -12.04 32.33
CA ASN A 625 -22.67 -10.73 31.80
C ASN A 625 -21.42 -9.95 31.33
N TRP A 626 -20.33 -9.93 32.11
CA TRP A 626 -19.09 -9.26 31.71
C TRP A 626 -18.37 -9.97 30.57
N ARG A 627 -18.40 -11.31 30.53
CA ARG A 627 -17.91 -12.07 29.38
C ARG A 627 -18.72 -11.74 28.12
N ALA A 628 -20.04 -11.70 28.21
CA ALA A 628 -20.91 -11.34 27.09
C ALA A 628 -20.70 -9.89 26.64
N ALA A 629 -20.47 -8.95 27.57
CA ALA A 629 -20.12 -7.57 27.25
C ALA A 629 -18.77 -7.47 26.52
N ALA A 630 -17.76 -8.20 26.96
CA ALA A 630 -16.46 -8.27 26.31
C ALA A 630 -16.53 -8.95 24.92
N GLU A 631 -17.29 -10.04 24.78
CA GLU A 631 -17.53 -10.68 23.47
C GLU A 631 -18.24 -9.71 22.51
N LEU A 632 -19.24 -8.97 22.99
CA LEU A 632 -19.93 -7.98 22.18
C LEU A 632 -18.99 -6.86 21.71
N LEU A 633 -18.10 -6.37 22.58
CA LEU A 633 -17.10 -5.34 22.23
C LEU A 633 -15.99 -5.86 21.33
N GLN A 634 -15.56 -7.11 21.49
CA GLN A 634 -14.57 -7.74 20.62
C GLN A 634 -15.06 -7.81 19.17
N TRP A 635 -16.31 -8.24 18.96
CA TRP A 635 -16.88 -8.50 17.63
C TRP A 635 -17.74 -7.36 17.08
N VAL A 636 -17.53 -6.12 17.55
CA VAL A 636 -18.14 -4.93 16.96
C VAL A 636 -17.64 -4.74 15.53
N ASP A 637 -18.53 -4.38 14.61
CA ASP A 637 -18.20 -4.04 13.22
C ASP A 637 -17.05 -3.03 13.15
N GLU A 638 -16.14 -3.18 12.18
CA GLU A 638 -14.94 -2.33 12.06
C GLU A 638 -15.23 -0.84 11.88
N ASP A 639 -16.43 -0.51 11.40
CA ASP A 639 -16.93 0.86 11.20
C ASP A 639 -17.44 1.51 12.49
N VAL A 640 -17.69 0.73 13.54
CA VAL A 640 -18.22 1.23 14.81
C VAL A 640 -17.07 1.47 15.78
N ASP A 641 -17.04 2.69 16.30
CA ASP A 641 -16.04 3.13 17.26
C ASP A 641 -16.32 2.55 18.65
N ARG A 642 -15.51 1.57 19.08
CA ARG A 642 -15.61 0.92 20.39
C ARG A 642 -15.54 1.92 21.55
N SER A 643 -14.79 3.01 21.40
CA SER A 643 -14.70 4.05 22.43
C SER A 643 -15.99 4.87 22.60
N CYS A 644 -16.87 4.87 21.59
CA CYS A 644 -18.17 5.53 21.59
C CYS A 644 -19.34 4.59 21.86
N VAL A 645 -19.11 3.28 21.98
CA VAL A 645 -20.19 2.33 22.33
C VAL A 645 -20.72 2.67 23.71
N VAL A 646 -22.03 2.83 23.81
CA VAL A 646 -22.74 3.09 25.06
C VAL A 646 -23.49 1.83 25.46
N PHE A 647 -23.35 1.39 26.70
CA PHE A 647 -24.15 0.31 27.25
C PHE A 647 -25.53 0.84 27.65
N ASP A 648 -26.37 1.05 26.65
CA ASP A 648 -27.77 1.44 26.79
C ASP A 648 -28.70 0.22 26.97
N ALA A 649 -29.99 0.46 27.18
CA ALA A 649 -30.95 -0.61 27.43
C ALA A 649 -30.99 -1.68 26.32
N ALA A 650 -30.82 -1.29 25.06
CA ALA A 650 -30.79 -2.22 23.92
C ALA A 650 -29.52 -3.09 23.95
N THR A 651 -28.37 -2.48 24.22
CA THR A 651 -27.09 -3.19 24.33
C THR A 651 -27.09 -4.13 25.55
N LEU A 652 -27.65 -3.71 26.68
CA LEU A 652 -27.79 -4.55 27.88
C LEU A 652 -28.71 -5.74 27.65
N ALA A 653 -29.79 -5.58 26.89
CA ALA A 653 -30.64 -6.70 26.49
C ALA A 653 -29.86 -7.74 25.67
N ARG A 654 -29.06 -7.30 24.68
CA ARG A 654 -28.19 -8.18 23.89
C ARG A 654 -27.14 -8.90 24.74
N ILE A 655 -26.53 -8.19 25.70
CA ILE A 655 -25.58 -8.78 26.64
C ILE A 655 -26.25 -9.85 27.49
N THR A 656 -27.46 -9.57 28.00
CA THR A 656 -28.22 -10.50 28.84
C THR A 656 -28.63 -11.76 28.06
N GLU A 657 -29.08 -11.60 26.81
CA GLU A 657 -29.40 -12.71 25.92
C GLU A 657 -28.17 -13.59 25.66
N ARG A 658 -27.02 -12.96 25.34
CA ARG A 658 -25.76 -13.68 25.14
C ARG A 658 -25.27 -14.37 26.42
N ALA A 659 -25.40 -13.72 27.58
CA ALA A 659 -25.04 -14.30 28.87
C ALA A 659 -25.92 -15.52 29.21
N ALA A 660 -27.21 -15.50 28.86
CA ALA A 660 -28.10 -16.66 29.02
C ALA A 660 -27.69 -17.84 28.13
N ALA A 661 -27.26 -17.56 26.88
CA ALA A 661 -26.73 -18.61 25.99
C ALA A 661 -25.41 -19.20 26.52
N LEU A 662 -24.51 -18.37 27.06
CA LEU A 662 -23.28 -18.83 27.72
C LEU A 662 -23.58 -19.66 28.98
N HIS A 663 -24.59 -19.25 29.77
CA HIS A 663 -25.05 -20.01 30.94
C HIS A 663 -25.50 -21.42 30.55
N ALA A 664 -26.38 -21.52 29.55
CA ALA A 664 -26.88 -22.81 29.07
C ALA A 664 -25.76 -23.73 28.56
N HIS A 665 -24.75 -23.15 27.88
CA HIS A 665 -23.57 -23.90 27.43
C HIS A 665 -22.77 -24.49 28.59
N HIS A 666 -22.42 -23.68 29.59
CA HIS A 666 -21.67 -24.13 30.77
C HIS A 666 -22.47 -25.11 31.63
N GLN A 667 -23.78 -24.90 31.76
CA GLN A 667 -24.66 -25.81 32.46
C GLN A 667 -24.75 -27.18 31.77
N ALA A 668 -24.82 -27.21 30.44
CA ALA A 668 -24.78 -28.45 29.67
C ALA A 668 -23.44 -29.19 29.82
N GLN A 669 -22.31 -28.47 29.81
CA GLN A 669 -20.99 -29.05 30.04
C GLN A 669 -20.86 -29.63 31.46
N ALA A 670 -21.29 -28.88 32.49
CA ALA A 670 -21.27 -29.35 33.87
C ALA A 670 -22.16 -30.59 34.09
N SER A 671 -23.25 -30.71 33.34
CA SER A 671 -24.23 -31.82 33.45
C SER A 671 -23.81 -33.12 32.74
N GLN A 672 -22.75 -33.11 31.92
CA GLN A 672 -22.29 -34.30 31.19
C GLN A 672 -21.56 -35.34 32.07
N ARG A 673 -21.32 -35.03 33.35
CA ARG A 673 -20.63 -35.93 34.28
C ARG A 673 -21.63 -36.74 35.12
N PRO A 674 -21.54 -38.09 35.13
CA PRO A 674 -22.42 -38.91 35.97
C PRO A 674 -22.16 -38.67 37.46
N GLY A 675 -23.17 -38.21 38.21
CA GLY A 675 -23.18 -38.22 39.69
C GLY A 675 -22.71 -36.95 40.41
N ALA A 676 -22.37 -35.86 39.71
CA ALA A 676 -22.00 -34.58 40.34
C ALA A 676 -23.13 -33.53 40.21
N ALA A 677 -23.47 -32.84 41.29
CA ALA A 677 -24.42 -31.72 41.25
C ALA A 677 -23.77 -30.51 40.56
N VAL A 678 -24.53 -29.82 39.70
CA VAL A 678 -24.08 -28.55 39.10
C VAL A 678 -24.10 -27.47 40.17
N ILE A 679 -22.95 -26.84 40.43
CA ILE A 679 -22.80 -25.80 41.46
C ILE A 679 -22.62 -24.45 40.78
N GLN A 680 -23.50 -23.49 41.08
CA GLN A 680 -23.34 -22.11 40.61
C GLN A 680 -22.24 -21.42 41.42
N ALA A 681 -21.27 -20.80 40.74
CA ALA A 681 -20.23 -20.02 41.41
C ALA A 681 -20.84 -18.81 42.13
N ALA A 682 -20.31 -18.51 43.31
CA ALA A 682 -20.65 -17.28 44.02
C ALA A 682 -20.21 -16.06 43.18
N PRO A 683 -21.06 -15.02 43.05
CA PRO A 683 -20.68 -13.82 42.32
C PRO A 683 -19.53 -13.11 43.03
N PRO A 684 -18.45 -12.74 42.32
CA PRO A 684 -17.44 -11.85 42.89
C PRO A 684 -18.11 -10.51 43.23
N ALA A 685 -18.12 -10.14 44.52
CA ALA A 685 -18.86 -8.97 45.01
C ALA A 685 -18.55 -7.68 44.22
N GLY A 686 -17.29 -7.50 43.81
CA GLY A 686 -16.86 -6.38 42.96
C GLY A 686 -17.49 -6.39 41.55
N LEU A 687 -17.56 -7.54 40.88
CA LEU A 687 -18.13 -7.63 39.52
C LEU A 687 -19.65 -7.43 39.51
N GLU A 688 -20.34 -7.95 40.53
CA GLU A 688 -21.78 -7.79 40.68
C GLU A 688 -22.17 -6.34 40.99
N HIS A 689 -21.42 -5.67 41.87
CA HIS A 689 -21.64 -4.25 42.18
C HIS A 689 -21.48 -3.35 40.94
N VAL A 690 -20.41 -3.53 40.16
CA VAL A 690 -20.22 -2.75 38.93
C VAL A 690 -21.31 -3.04 37.91
N TRP A 691 -21.77 -4.29 37.80
CA TRP A 691 -22.87 -4.64 36.90
C TRP A 691 -24.19 -3.95 37.30
N GLN A 692 -24.51 -3.90 38.60
CA GLN A 692 -25.68 -3.17 39.12
C GLN A 692 -25.56 -1.66 38.90
N GLN A 693 -24.37 -1.09 39.11
CA GLN A 693 -24.10 0.32 38.81
C GLN A 693 -24.31 0.61 37.32
N LEU A 694 -23.91 -0.30 36.45
CA LEU A 694 -24.08 -0.16 35.01
C LEU A 694 -25.55 -0.26 34.55
N GLN A 695 -26.37 -1.07 35.22
CA GLN A 695 -27.81 -1.17 34.94
C GLN A 695 -28.60 0.10 35.31
N SER A 696 -28.07 0.92 36.22
CA SER A 696 -28.72 2.15 36.72
C SER A 696 -28.31 3.43 35.98
N GLY A 697 -27.32 3.38 35.07
CA GLY A 697 -26.79 4.55 34.38
C GLY A 697 -26.41 4.30 32.91
N ARG A 698 -26.19 5.36 32.14
CA ARG A 698 -25.64 5.27 30.77
C ARG A 698 -24.12 5.44 30.84
N CYS A 699 -23.38 4.34 30.64
CA CYS A 699 -21.92 4.34 30.63
C CYS A 699 -21.38 4.01 29.23
N THR A 700 -20.27 4.65 28.86
CA THR A 700 -19.50 4.25 27.67
C THR A 700 -18.71 2.98 27.95
N ALA A 701 -18.40 2.19 26.93
CA ALA A 701 -17.63 0.96 27.05
C ALA A 701 -16.27 1.15 27.76
N PRO A 702 -15.46 2.19 27.47
CA PRO A 702 -14.23 2.45 28.21
C PRO A 702 -14.47 2.72 29.70
N ALA A 703 -15.49 3.50 30.05
CA ALA A 703 -15.82 3.79 31.44
C ALA A 703 -16.30 2.53 32.18
N ALA A 704 -17.11 1.70 31.52
CA ALA A 704 -17.57 0.42 32.06
C ALA A 704 -16.40 -0.53 32.37
N LEU A 705 -15.47 -0.68 31.43
CA LEU A 705 -14.29 -1.54 31.62
C LEU A 705 -13.31 -0.96 32.66
N ASP A 706 -13.22 0.36 32.81
CA ASP A 706 -12.38 0.99 33.84
C ASP A 706 -12.93 0.78 35.27
N LEU A 707 -14.27 0.76 35.41
CA LEU A 707 -14.91 0.37 36.67
C LEU A 707 -14.59 -1.09 37.03
N VAL A 708 -14.71 -2.00 36.05
CA VAL A 708 -14.33 -3.42 36.23
C VAL A 708 -12.86 -3.54 36.63
N ARG A 709 -11.98 -2.81 35.95
CA ARG A 709 -10.54 -2.79 36.25
C ARG A 709 -10.25 -2.41 37.69
N SER A 710 -10.88 -1.34 38.17
CA SER A 710 -10.72 -0.87 39.54
C SER A 710 -11.13 -1.94 40.56
N CYS A 711 -12.23 -2.64 40.31
CA CYS A 711 -12.69 -3.73 41.18
C CYS A 711 -11.81 -4.98 41.12
N LEU A 712 -11.34 -5.37 39.94
CA LEU A 712 -10.48 -6.55 39.77
C LEU A 712 -9.10 -6.35 40.43
N ARG A 713 -8.58 -5.12 40.45
CA ARG A 713 -7.34 -4.78 41.18
C ARG A 713 -7.47 -4.96 42.69
N VAL A 714 -8.58 -4.52 43.27
CA VAL A 714 -8.86 -4.69 44.70
C VAL A 714 -9.02 -6.17 45.03
N ALA A 715 -9.81 -6.90 44.24
CA ALA A 715 -9.99 -8.35 44.41
C ALA A 715 -8.68 -9.14 44.30
N ARG A 716 -7.77 -8.73 43.42
CA ARG A 716 -6.43 -9.33 43.28
C ARG A 716 -5.57 -9.12 44.53
N ALA A 717 -5.55 -7.91 45.09
CA ALA A 717 -4.79 -7.61 46.31
C ALA A 717 -5.29 -8.47 47.48
N GLU A 718 -6.62 -8.56 47.65
CA GLU A 718 -7.26 -9.39 48.69
C GLU A 718 -6.98 -10.89 48.50
N HIS A 719 -6.93 -11.37 47.24
CA HIS A 719 -6.65 -12.77 46.92
C HIS A 719 -5.16 -13.13 47.12
N ALA A 720 -4.24 -12.22 46.79
CA ALA A 720 -2.81 -12.40 47.04
C ALA A 720 -2.51 -12.46 48.55
N GLU A 721 -3.17 -11.62 49.35
CA GLU A 721 -3.09 -11.68 50.82
C GLU A 721 -3.63 -13.00 51.39
N HIS A 722 -4.75 -13.51 50.86
CA HIS A 722 -5.31 -14.81 51.25
C HIS A 722 -4.43 -16.00 50.84
N LEU A 723 -3.81 -15.96 49.66
CA LEU A 723 -2.90 -17.02 49.20
C LEU A 723 -1.60 -17.03 50.00
N ALA A 724 -1.07 -15.87 50.40
CA ALA A 724 0.08 -15.77 51.29
C ALA A 724 -0.17 -16.37 52.69
N GLN A 725 -1.43 -16.54 53.08
CA GLN A 725 -1.86 -17.12 54.36
C GLN A 725 -2.21 -18.63 54.27
N ARG A 726 -2.24 -19.23 53.08
CA ARG A 726 -2.54 -20.67 52.87
C ARG A 726 -1.28 -21.53 52.90
N GLN A 727 -1.38 -22.73 53.49
CA GLN A 727 -0.31 -23.73 53.44
C GLN A 727 -0.18 -24.37 52.03
N PRO A 728 1.03 -24.76 51.58
CA PRO A 728 1.29 -25.16 50.19
C PRO A 728 0.66 -26.49 49.74
N ASP A 729 0.19 -27.34 50.65
CA ASP A 729 -0.15 -28.74 50.37
C ASP A 729 -1.55 -28.97 49.74
N ASP A 730 -2.39 -27.93 49.63
CA ASP A 730 -3.81 -28.06 49.23
C ASP A 730 -4.15 -27.65 47.78
N ALA A 731 -3.21 -27.11 47.00
CA ALA A 731 -3.49 -26.62 45.64
C ALA A 731 -3.05 -27.61 44.55
N SER A 732 -3.96 -28.01 43.65
CA SER A 732 -3.54 -28.85 42.51
C SER A 732 -2.59 -28.06 41.58
N PRO A 733 -1.52 -28.69 41.05
CA PRO A 733 -0.59 -28.01 40.14
C PRO A 733 -1.26 -27.44 38.88
N HIS A 734 -2.40 -28.01 38.48
CA HIS A 734 -3.17 -27.56 37.33
C HIS A 734 -3.92 -26.25 37.61
N ASP A 735 -4.50 -26.11 38.81
CA ASP A 735 -5.23 -24.90 39.20
C ASP A 735 -4.26 -23.72 39.37
N ALA A 736 -3.06 -23.97 39.91
CA ALA A 736 -2.00 -22.97 40.01
C ALA A 736 -1.56 -22.42 38.64
N LEU A 737 -1.51 -23.27 37.61
CA LEU A 737 -1.19 -22.85 36.23
C LEU A 737 -2.28 -21.94 35.64
N TRP A 738 -3.56 -22.29 35.82
CA TRP A 738 -4.67 -21.46 35.34
C TRP A 738 -4.80 -20.14 36.09
N LEU A 739 -4.52 -20.12 37.40
CA LEU A 739 -4.46 -18.89 38.19
C LEU A 739 -3.31 -17.98 37.73
N ALA A 740 -2.13 -18.54 37.45
CA ALA A 740 -1.01 -17.78 36.88
C ALA A 740 -1.36 -17.20 35.50
N HIS A 741 -2.06 -17.96 34.65
CA HIS A 741 -2.56 -17.48 33.37
C HIS A 741 -3.65 -16.40 33.53
N ALA A 742 -4.50 -16.50 34.55
CA ALA A 742 -5.47 -15.45 34.88
C ALA A 742 -4.76 -14.16 35.30
N ASP A 743 -3.73 -14.23 36.14
CA ASP A 743 -2.91 -13.07 36.53
C ASP A 743 -2.23 -12.40 35.33
N GLU A 744 -1.72 -13.19 34.38
CA GLU A 744 -1.15 -12.69 33.12
C GLU A 744 -2.22 -11.97 32.28
N CYS A 745 -3.40 -12.59 32.10
CA CYS A 745 -4.53 -11.97 31.39
C CYS A 745 -4.99 -10.67 32.06
N LEU A 746 -5.03 -10.61 33.39
CA LEU A 746 -5.41 -9.40 34.12
C LEU A 746 -4.35 -8.29 33.98
N ALA A 747 -3.06 -8.62 33.98
CA ALA A 747 -2.00 -7.65 33.70
C ALA A 747 -2.10 -7.09 32.27
N HIS A 748 -2.44 -7.94 31.29
CA HIS A 748 -2.72 -7.50 29.92
C HIS A 748 -3.97 -6.61 29.84
N PHE A 749 -5.03 -6.93 30.57
CA PHE A 749 -6.23 -6.11 30.67
C PHE A 749 -5.93 -4.72 31.23
N ASP A 750 -5.19 -4.65 32.35
CA ASP A 750 -4.77 -3.40 32.99
C ASP A 750 -3.97 -2.52 32.00
N THR A 751 -2.98 -3.12 31.35
CA THR A 751 -2.11 -2.43 30.39
C THR A 751 -2.88 -1.90 29.18
N ALA A 752 -3.77 -2.71 28.62
CA ALA A 752 -4.61 -2.33 27.48
C ALA A 752 -5.59 -1.21 27.84
N MET A 753 -6.18 -1.26 29.04
CA MET A 753 -7.09 -0.21 29.53
C MET A 753 -6.36 1.09 29.85
N ASP A 754 -5.18 1.04 30.50
CA ASP A 754 -4.36 2.24 30.74
C ASP A 754 -4.02 2.93 29.42
N LYS A 755 -3.59 2.13 28.43
CA LYS A 755 -3.25 2.66 27.11
C LYS A 755 -4.48 3.20 26.38
N SER A 756 -5.62 2.52 26.44
CA SER A 756 -6.88 2.99 25.85
C SER A 756 -7.31 4.34 26.43
N LEU A 757 -7.35 4.48 27.76
CA LEU A 757 -7.74 5.72 28.43
C LEU A 757 -6.77 6.87 28.12
N GLN A 758 -5.46 6.59 28.02
CA GLN A 758 -4.47 7.57 27.55
C GLN A 758 -4.79 8.04 26.13
N LEU A 759 -5.06 7.12 25.20
CA LEU A 759 -5.31 7.42 23.79
C LEU A 759 -6.64 8.15 23.56
N VAL A 760 -7.70 7.78 24.30
CA VAL A 760 -9.00 8.47 24.23
C VAL A 760 -8.85 9.96 24.57
N LYS A 761 -8.03 10.31 25.56
CA LYS A 761 -7.74 11.72 25.91
C LYS A 761 -7.08 12.51 24.76
N GLN A 762 -6.40 11.82 23.84
CA GLN A 762 -5.69 12.40 22.69
C GLN A 762 -6.54 12.48 21.41
N THR A 763 -7.78 11.98 21.41
CA THR A 763 -8.66 11.95 20.22
C THR A 763 -9.33 13.28 19.87
N GLY A 764 -9.40 14.24 20.81
CA GLY A 764 -10.14 15.50 20.66
C GLY A 764 -9.28 16.77 20.69
N ALA A 765 -9.93 17.92 20.95
CA ALA A 765 -9.29 19.24 21.00
C ALA A 765 -8.12 19.36 22.00
N ASN A 766 -8.01 18.40 22.93
CA ASN A 766 -6.92 18.30 23.91
C ASN A 766 -5.58 17.85 23.30
N ALA A 767 -5.55 17.37 22.04
CA ALA A 767 -4.33 16.98 21.34
C ALA A 767 -3.28 18.10 21.24
N LEU A 768 -3.72 19.37 21.31
CA LEU A 768 -2.86 20.56 21.28
C LEU A 768 -2.79 21.29 22.63
N ALA A 769 -3.24 20.68 23.73
CA ALA A 769 -3.31 21.33 25.04
C ALA A 769 -1.93 21.80 25.56
N HIS A 770 -0.87 21.04 25.29
CA HIS A 770 0.52 21.40 25.57
C HIS A 770 1.47 20.66 24.60
N HIS A 771 2.73 21.10 24.55
CA HIS A 771 3.73 20.56 23.62
C HIS A 771 4.07 19.08 23.87
N GLU A 772 4.06 18.61 25.13
CA GLU A 772 4.31 17.20 25.43
C GLU A 772 3.15 16.31 24.93
N ALA A 773 1.91 16.79 24.98
CA ALA A 773 0.77 16.05 24.40
C ALA A 773 0.89 15.88 22.88
N LEU A 774 1.36 16.92 22.17
CA LEU A 774 1.66 16.83 20.74
C LEU A 774 2.80 15.84 20.47
N LEU A 775 3.86 15.88 21.27
CA LEU A 775 4.99 14.95 21.14
C LEU A 775 4.54 13.51 21.38
N ASP A 776 3.76 13.25 22.43
CA ASP A 776 3.24 11.92 22.73
C ASP A 776 2.35 11.41 21.60
N LEU A 777 1.44 12.24 21.08
CA LEU A 777 0.59 11.89 19.95
C LEU A 777 1.41 11.53 18.71
N LEU A 778 2.39 12.36 18.34
CA LEU A 778 3.23 12.12 17.16
C LEU A 778 4.12 10.89 17.37
N ARG A 779 4.78 10.76 18.51
CA ARG A 779 5.63 9.61 18.83
C ARG A 779 4.84 8.31 18.73
N ASP A 780 3.66 8.29 19.33
CA ASP A 780 2.77 7.13 19.38
C ASP A 780 2.29 6.75 17.97
N MET A 781 1.81 7.70 17.18
CA MET A 781 1.34 7.45 15.81
C MET A 781 2.47 7.04 14.86
N LEU A 782 3.60 7.76 14.87
CA LEU A 782 4.73 7.51 13.97
C LEU A 782 5.42 6.16 14.24
N SER A 783 5.39 5.68 15.49
CA SER A 783 5.95 4.37 15.85
C SER A 783 5.17 3.19 15.23
N HIS A 784 3.95 3.43 14.75
CA HIS A 784 3.05 2.41 14.25
C HIS A 784 2.76 2.53 12.75
N LEU A 785 3.33 3.54 12.06
CA LEU A 785 3.18 3.67 10.61
C LEU A 785 3.81 2.48 9.89
N GLU A 786 3.11 1.95 8.90
CA GLU A 786 3.59 0.88 8.03
C GLU A 786 4.28 1.44 6.79
N TRP A 787 4.97 0.58 6.04
CA TRP A 787 5.64 1.00 4.82
C TRP A 787 4.67 1.64 3.83
N ARG A 788 5.08 2.79 3.31
CA ARG A 788 4.37 3.66 2.36
C ARG A 788 3.11 4.34 2.93
N ASP A 789 2.92 4.33 4.24
CA ASP A 789 1.90 5.17 4.88
C ASP A 789 2.31 6.64 4.83
N ARG A 790 1.33 7.51 4.56
CA ARG A 790 1.50 8.97 4.49
C ARG A 790 0.44 9.68 5.31
N TRP A 791 0.84 10.70 6.03
CA TRP A 791 -0.06 11.62 6.70
C TRP A 791 0.38 13.06 6.47
N ARG A 792 -0.50 13.88 5.90
CA ARG A 792 -0.23 15.29 5.58
C ARG A 792 -1.37 16.17 6.07
N ILE A 793 -1.00 17.24 6.77
CA ILE A 793 -1.92 18.29 7.21
C ILE A 793 -1.47 19.64 6.64
N THR A 794 -2.42 20.42 6.15
CA THR A 794 -2.16 21.68 5.43
C THR A 794 -3.16 22.74 5.86
N CYS A 795 -2.66 23.94 6.14
CA CYS A 795 -3.47 25.12 6.39
C CYS A 795 -3.24 26.10 5.23
N GLN A 796 -4.31 26.45 4.53
CA GLN A 796 -4.28 27.28 3.34
C GLN A 796 -4.98 28.61 3.59
N ARG A 797 -4.43 29.69 3.03
CA ARG A 797 -5.06 31.00 2.96
C ARG A 797 -5.23 31.42 1.52
N THR A 798 -6.46 31.70 1.15
CA THR A 798 -6.82 32.07 -0.22
C THR A 798 -7.28 33.51 -0.24
N ARG A 799 -6.72 34.31 -1.16
CA ARG A 799 -7.17 35.68 -1.44
C ARG A 799 -7.36 35.85 -2.94
N GLY A 800 -8.46 36.41 -3.38
CA GLY A 800 -8.71 36.56 -4.80
C GLY A 800 -9.85 37.49 -5.15
N ALA A 801 -10.09 37.61 -6.43
CA ALA A 801 -11.24 38.30 -6.99
C ALA A 801 -11.95 37.40 -8.02
N ASN A 802 -13.27 37.50 -8.07
CA ASN A 802 -14.10 36.75 -8.98
C ASN A 802 -15.14 37.68 -9.60
N LEU A 803 -15.09 37.84 -10.92
CA LEU A 803 -15.96 38.73 -11.70
C LEU A 803 -17.24 38.03 -12.17
N ALA A 804 -17.35 36.71 -11.95
CA ALA A 804 -18.50 35.93 -12.37
C ALA A 804 -19.86 36.41 -11.82
N PRO A 805 -19.98 37.01 -10.63
CA PRO A 805 -21.23 37.61 -10.16
C PRO A 805 -21.64 38.86 -10.96
N LEU A 806 -20.68 39.64 -11.45
CA LEU A 806 -20.95 40.90 -12.19
C LEU A 806 -21.41 40.64 -13.63
N SER A 807 -20.87 39.62 -14.29
CA SER A 807 -21.28 39.24 -15.64
C SER A 807 -22.68 38.62 -15.69
N ALA A 808 -23.04 37.81 -14.69
CA ALA A 808 -24.38 37.23 -14.56
C ALA A 808 -25.45 38.33 -14.43
N ALA A 809 -25.14 39.42 -13.72
CA ALA A 809 -25.99 40.59 -13.60
C ALA A 809 -26.19 41.32 -14.94
N ALA A 810 -25.13 41.49 -15.75
CA ALA A 810 -25.19 42.18 -17.04
C ALA A 810 -25.88 41.35 -18.16
N ALA A 811 -25.79 40.03 -18.08
CA ALA A 811 -26.29 39.12 -19.11
C ALA A 811 -27.81 38.98 -19.19
N ILE A 812 -28.48 39.09 -18.05
CA ILE A 812 -29.94 39.05 -17.98
C ILE A 812 -30.53 40.37 -18.53
N ALA A 813 -29.77 41.47 -18.42
CA ALA A 813 -30.17 42.82 -18.84
C ALA A 813 -30.51 42.97 -20.33
N GLY A 814 -30.10 42.01 -21.18
CA GLY A 814 -30.24 42.10 -22.64
C GLY A 814 -31.11 41.03 -23.31
N SER A 815 -31.74 40.11 -22.56
CA SER A 815 -32.46 38.97 -23.17
C SER A 815 -33.99 39.06 -23.03
N ALA A 816 -34.72 39.15 -24.14
CA ALA A 816 -36.18 39.10 -24.18
C ALA A 816 -36.77 37.68 -23.97
N PHE A 817 -35.92 36.64 -24.01
CA PHE A 817 -36.34 35.22 -24.03
C PHE A 817 -35.95 34.42 -22.76
N GLY A 818 -35.54 35.08 -21.67
CA GLY A 818 -35.18 34.40 -20.42
C GLY A 818 -33.88 33.59 -20.47
N MET A 819 -32.96 33.91 -21.39
CA MET A 819 -31.65 33.26 -21.57
C MET A 819 -30.50 34.28 -21.42
N GLY A 820 -29.63 34.10 -20.41
CA GLY A 820 -28.47 34.97 -20.16
C GLY A 820 -27.12 34.28 -20.39
N THR A 821 -26.16 35.00 -20.98
CA THR A 821 -24.76 34.57 -21.18
C THR A 821 -23.84 35.06 -20.05
N ARG A 822 -23.29 34.18 -19.21
CA ARG A 822 -22.37 34.53 -18.13
C ARG A 822 -20.91 34.45 -18.60
N LEU A 823 -20.08 35.42 -18.22
CA LEU A 823 -18.61 35.37 -18.38
C LEU A 823 -17.93 35.15 -17.03
N ILE A 824 -17.02 34.20 -16.93
CA ILE A 824 -16.34 33.85 -15.69
C ILE A 824 -14.89 34.27 -15.83
N ALA A 825 -14.43 35.14 -14.94
CA ALA A 825 -13.02 35.48 -14.79
C ALA A 825 -12.69 35.57 -13.31
N SER A 826 -11.75 34.75 -12.84
CA SER A 826 -11.29 34.79 -11.46
C SER A 826 -9.78 34.64 -11.37
N MET A 827 -9.21 35.29 -10.37
CA MET A 827 -7.80 35.16 -10.01
C MET A 827 -7.72 35.05 -8.49
N GLN A 828 -7.03 34.03 -8.01
CA GLN A 828 -6.79 33.81 -6.58
C GLN A 828 -5.34 33.43 -6.32
N CYS A 829 -4.82 33.90 -5.19
CA CYS A 829 -3.52 33.58 -4.65
C CYS A 829 -3.72 32.76 -3.37
N ASN A 830 -3.10 31.57 -3.36
CA ASN A 830 -3.11 30.63 -2.26
C ASN A 830 -1.76 30.68 -1.56
N ARG A 831 -1.78 30.67 -0.22
CA ARG A 831 -0.60 30.49 0.63
C ARG A 831 -0.85 29.37 1.60
N ASP A 832 -0.08 28.30 1.46
CA ASP A 832 -0.26 27.08 2.21
C ASP A 832 0.94 26.88 3.12
N ALA A 833 0.69 26.31 4.30
CA ALA A 833 1.73 25.71 5.13
C ALA A 833 1.32 24.28 5.40
N SER A 834 2.24 23.34 5.17
CA SER A 834 2.02 21.90 5.35
C SER A 834 3.06 21.24 6.24
N LEU A 835 2.60 20.24 6.97
CA LEU A 835 3.40 19.28 7.71
C LEU A 835 3.07 17.89 7.18
N GLU A 836 4.08 17.12 6.82
CA GLU A 836 3.91 15.78 6.27
C GLU A 836 4.85 14.78 6.95
N PHE A 837 4.30 13.62 7.27
CA PHE A 837 5.04 12.43 7.66
C PHE A 837 4.80 11.33 6.63
N TYR A 838 5.86 10.67 6.19
CA TYR A 838 5.77 9.57 5.23
C TYR A 838 6.79 8.49 5.55
N MET A 839 6.31 7.27 5.69
CA MET A 839 7.13 6.08 5.85
C MET A 839 7.53 5.55 4.47
N GLY A 840 8.43 6.24 3.77
CA GLY A 840 8.80 5.92 2.38
C GLY A 840 9.78 4.75 2.24
N ARG A 841 10.18 4.42 1.01
CA ARG A 841 11.21 3.38 0.73
C ARG A 841 12.54 3.63 1.46
N THR A 842 12.83 4.90 1.74
CA THR A 842 14.06 5.35 2.40
C THR A 842 13.95 5.49 3.92
N GLY A 843 12.85 5.05 4.53
CA GLY A 843 12.52 5.27 5.94
C GLY A 843 11.57 6.46 6.15
N LEU A 844 11.27 6.74 7.42
CA LEU A 844 10.41 7.84 7.84
C LEU A 844 11.06 9.20 7.55
N TYR A 845 10.30 10.11 6.96
CA TYR A 845 10.67 11.53 6.88
C TYR A 845 9.59 12.44 7.45
N LEU A 846 10.03 13.62 7.89
CA LEU A 846 9.21 14.80 8.18
C LEU A 846 9.46 15.87 7.12
N GLN A 847 8.42 16.40 6.51
CA GLN A 847 8.51 17.55 5.61
C GLN A 847 7.71 18.73 6.17
N ILE A 848 8.39 19.87 6.26
CA ILE A 848 7.83 21.16 6.66
C ILE A 848 7.88 22.05 5.42
N SER A 849 6.73 22.41 4.86
CA SER A 849 6.71 23.18 3.63
C SER A 849 5.70 24.32 3.62
N ARG A 850 5.96 25.27 2.73
CA ARG A 850 5.11 26.40 2.40
C ARG A 850 4.93 26.41 0.89
N GLN A 851 3.69 26.57 0.44
CA GLN A 851 3.40 26.69 -0.98
C GLN A 851 2.74 28.03 -1.25
N SER A 852 3.17 28.70 -2.32
CA SER A 852 2.47 29.85 -2.87
C SER A 852 2.00 29.50 -4.26
N ALA A 853 0.71 29.69 -4.54
CA ALA A 853 0.13 29.38 -5.84
C ALA A 853 -0.77 30.50 -6.32
N THR A 854 -0.74 30.75 -7.61
CA THR A 854 -1.67 31.65 -8.30
C THR A 854 -2.54 30.82 -9.21
N GLN A 855 -3.84 30.84 -8.96
CA GLN A 855 -4.83 30.20 -9.79
C GLN A 855 -5.63 31.25 -10.57
N ARG A 856 -5.74 31.03 -11.88
CA ARG A 856 -6.55 31.80 -12.82
C ARG A 856 -7.64 30.91 -13.37
N GLN A 857 -8.85 31.44 -13.48
CA GLN A 857 -9.96 30.76 -14.14
C GLN A 857 -10.61 31.70 -15.14
N LEU A 858 -10.92 31.17 -16.32
CA LEU A 858 -11.60 31.88 -17.39
C LEU A 858 -12.69 30.97 -17.93
N GLY A 859 -13.87 31.49 -18.22
CA GLY A 859 -14.97 30.65 -18.67
C GLY A 859 -16.15 31.44 -19.20
N ALA A 860 -17.11 30.70 -19.71
CA ALA A 860 -18.38 31.23 -20.17
C ALA A 860 -19.49 30.23 -19.85
N GLY A 861 -20.71 30.72 -19.70
CA GLY A 861 -21.86 29.87 -19.42
C GLY A 861 -23.16 30.48 -19.91
N LEU A 862 -24.20 29.65 -19.91
CA LEU A 862 -25.56 30.01 -20.30
C LEU A 862 -26.48 29.66 -19.15
N THR A 863 -27.40 30.57 -18.84
CA THR A 863 -28.45 30.35 -17.85
C THR A 863 -29.80 30.63 -18.49
N ALA A 864 -30.77 29.72 -18.34
CA ALA A 864 -32.14 29.90 -18.80
C ALA A 864 -33.10 29.65 -17.64
N GLY A 865 -34.13 30.48 -17.44
CA GLY A 865 -35.06 30.26 -16.35
C GLY A 865 -36.40 30.94 -16.54
N TYR A 866 -37.43 30.41 -15.88
CA TYR A 866 -38.80 30.90 -15.93
C TYR A 866 -39.38 30.94 -14.51
N GLY A 867 -40.11 32.01 -14.19
CA GLY A 867 -40.79 32.22 -12.91
C GLY A 867 -42.31 32.23 -13.09
N ILE A 868 -43.03 31.64 -12.13
CA ILE A 868 -44.49 31.65 -12.05
C ILE A 868 -44.87 32.38 -10.76
N ASP A 869 -45.68 33.42 -10.88
CA ASP A 869 -46.22 34.15 -9.73
C ASP A 869 -47.25 33.28 -9.00
N VAL A 870 -47.12 33.16 -7.68
CA VAL A 870 -47.99 32.30 -6.86
C VAL A 870 -48.93 33.16 -6.03
N GLY A 871 -50.08 33.48 -6.63
CA GLY A 871 -51.28 33.98 -5.94
C GLY A 871 -51.17 35.32 -5.19
N SER A 872 -50.02 36.02 -5.27
CA SER A 872 -49.80 37.35 -4.70
C SER A 872 -48.62 38.03 -5.41
N ASP A 873 -48.59 39.37 -5.44
CA ASP A 873 -47.48 40.16 -6.01
C ASP A 873 -46.13 39.97 -5.29
N TYR A 874 -46.12 39.19 -4.20
CA TYR A 874 -45.01 39.09 -3.25
C TYR A 874 -44.29 37.74 -3.26
N ALA A 875 -44.76 36.72 -4.01
CA ALA A 875 -44.14 35.38 -4.03
C ALA A 875 -44.11 34.75 -5.44
N ALA A 876 -42.94 34.25 -5.85
CA ALA A 876 -42.74 33.58 -7.13
C ALA A 876 -41.97 32.26 -6.97
N VAL A 877 -42.41 31.24 -7.70
CA VAL A 877 -41.67 29.97 -7.89
C VAL A 877 -40.90 30.05 -9.19
N GLY A 878 -39.58 29.83 -9.14
CA GLY A 878 -38.73 29.85 -10.33
C GLY A 878 -38.02 28.54 -10.56
N VAL A 879 -37.90 28.12 -11.82
CA VAL A 879 -36.99 27.05 -12.27
C VAL A 879 -35.94 27.66 -13.19
N ALA A 880 -34.68 27.34 -12.96
CA ALA A 880 -33.55 27.79 -13.76
C ALA A 880 -32.62 26.62 -14.09
N ALA A 881 -32.08 26.61 -15.30
CA ALA A 881 -31.01 25.74 -15.74
C ALA A 881 -29.77 26.57 -16.09
N ALA A 882 -28.60 26.02 -15.82
CA ALA A 882 -27.32 26.64 -16.11
C ALA A 882 -26.36 25.62 -16.70
N ALA A 883 -25.53 26.05 -17.66
CA ALA A 883 -24.41 25.29 -18.20
C ALA A 883 -23.18 26.19 -18.30
N ASP A 884 -22.07 25.81 -17.68
CA ASP A 884 -20.82 26.57 -17.67
C ASP A 884 -19.68 25.72 -18.23
N TRP A 885 -18.75 26.38 -18.92
CA TRP A 885 -17.41 25.87 -19.23
C TRP A 885 -16.35 26.80 -18.63
N ARG A 886 -15.29 26.24 -18.06
CA ARG A 886 -14.19 26.98 -17.41
C ARG A 886 -12.85 26.34 -17.74
N TYR A 887 -11.90 27.14 -18.21
CA TYR A 887 -10.47 26.84 -18.15
C TYR A 887 -9.91 27.25 -16.79
N ARG A 888 -9.02 26.42 -16.25
CA ARG A 888 -8.32 26.64 -14.98
C ARG A 888 -6.83 26.47 -15.21
N ARG A 889 -6.03 27.38 -14.65
CA ARG A 889 -4.58 27.24 -14.58
C ARG A 889 -4.10 27.67 -13.21
N GLU A 890 -3.33 26.84 -12.57
CA GLU A 890 -2.67 27.07 -11.30
C GLU A 890 -1.18 26.90 -11.50
N VAL A 891 -0.41 27.91 -11.07
CA VAL A 891 1.05 27.87 -11.05
C VAL A 891 1.47 28.20 -9.64
N GLY A 892 2.25 27.33 -9.05
CA GLY A 892 2.74 27.50 -7.69
C GLY A 892 4.16 27.02 -7.53
N VAL A 893 4.68 27.40 -6.39
CA VAL A 893 6.04 27.12 -5.95
C VAL A 893 5.97 26.66 -4.50
N GLU A 894 6.66 25.56 -4.19
CA GLU A 894 6.81 25.03 -2.84
C GLU A 894 8.25 25.22 -2.36
N ASP A 895 8.38 25.80 -1.17
CA ASP A 895 9.63 25.94 -0.42
C ASP A 895 9.49 25.19 0.90
N GLY A 896 10.57 24.58 1.40
CA GLY A 896 10.47 23.77 2.60
C GLY A 896 11.74 23.06 3.01
N LEU A 897 11.58 22.17 3.97
CA LEU A 897 12.63 21.35 4.53
C LEU A 897 12.13 19.93 4.72
N GLN A 898 12.94 18.94 4.35
CA GLN A 898 12.66 17.53 4.58
C GLN A 898 13.77 16.93 5.45
N LEU A 899 13.36 16.42 6.62
CA LEU A 899 14.21 15.81 7.63
C LEU A 899 14.01 14.31 7.62
N ARG A 900 15.10 13.54 7.63
CA ARG A 900 15.02 12.07 7.71
C ARG A 900 16.32 11.46 8.17
N ILE A 901 16.23 10.21 8.62
CA ILE A 901 17.40 9.36 8.82
C ILE A 901 17.34 8.27 7.75
N PRO A 902 18.21 8.32 6.73
CA PRO A 902 18.09 7.47 5.56
C PRO A 902 18.35 6.01 5.90
N ARG A 903 17.43 5.13 5.52
CA ARG A 903 17.61 3.70 5.60
C ARG A 903 18.57 3.21 4.52
N LEU A 904 19.82 2.94 4.89
CA LEU A 904 20.88 2.46 3.99
C LEU A 904 20.90 0.93 3.80
N GLY A 905 20.30 0.16 4.71
CA GLY A 905 20.19 -1.29 4.62
C GLY A 905 18.99 -1.83 5.40
N LYS A 906 18.76 -3.14 5.32
CA LYS A 906 17.73 -3.85 6.09
C LYS A 906 18.22 -4.21 7.50
N GLY A 907 17.30 -4.45 8.42
CA GLY A 907 17.57 -5.00 9.76
C GLY A 907 17.87 -3.96 10.84
N ARG A 908 17.82 -2.67 10.49
CA ARG A 908 18.09 -1.53 11.39
C ARG A 908 16.89 -0.61 11.58
N GLU A 909 15.74 -1.02 11.08
CA GLU A 909 14.51 -0.23 11.10
C GLU A 909 14.11 0.25 12.51
N PRO A 910 14.21 -0.56 13.59
CA PRO A 910 13.90 -0.09 14.94
C PRO A 910 14.85 1.04 15.40
N GLU A 911 16.15 0.91 15.15
CA GLU A 911 17.12 1.93 15.54
C GLU A 911 16.94 3.22 14.74
N LEU A 912 16.65 3.11 13.44
CA LEU A 912 16.41 4.27 12.57
C LEU A 912 15.13 5.01 12.97
N LEU A 913 14.07 4.27 13.33
CA LEU A 913 12.84 4.85 13.86
C LEU A 913 13.12 5.57 15.19
N GLN A 914 13.83 4.94 16.13
CA GLN A 914 14.17 5.56 17.41
C GLN A 914 15.02 6.82 17.22
N ALA A 915 16.02 6.78 16.34
CA ALA A 915 16.84 7.94 16.03
C ALA A 915 16.02 9.08 15.42
N PHE A 916 15.04 8.77 14.56
CA PHE A 916 14.14 9.77 13.98
C PHE A 916 13.22 10.37 15.05
N LEU A 917 12.67 9.56 15.94
CA LEU A 917 11.83 10.02 17.05
C LEU A 917 12.61 10.92 18.01
N ASN A 918 13.87 10.58 18.31
CA ASN A 918 14.76 11.43 19.12
C ASN A 918 15.02 12.79 18.44
N MET A 919 15.18 12.80 17.11
CA MET A 919 15.34 14.03 16.33
C MET A 919 14.07 14.89 16.35
N LEU A 920 12.89 14.27 16.22
CA LEU A 920 11.61 14.97 16.32
C LEU A 920 11.40 15.55 17.73
N GLU A 921 11.69 14.76 18.76
CA GLU A 921 11.63 15.18 20.15
C GLU A 921 12.55 16.38 20.43
N HIS A 922 13.79 16.33 19.94
CA HIS A 922 14.73 17.44 20.03
C HIS A 922 14.14 18.73 19.42
N LEU A 923 13.53 18.66 18.23
CA LEU A 923 12.91 19.83 17.57
C LEU A 923 11.69 20.38 18.33
N VAL A 924 10.82 19.49 18.86
CA VAL A 924 9.65 19.92 19.63
C VAL A 924 10.06 20.55 20.96
N ARG A 925 11.06 19.98 21.66
CA ARG A 925 11.61 20.55 22.90
C ARG A 925 12.37 21.87 22.67
N GLN A 926 13.01 22.04 21.50
CA GLN A 926 13.60 23.33 21.15
C GLN A 926 12.56 24.45 20.98
N ALA A 927 11.32 24.11 20.58
CA ALA A 927 10.24 25.08 20.43
C ALA A 927 9.74 25.66 21.77
N THR A 928 10.10 25.03 22.89
CA THR A 928 9.49 25.25 24.22
C THR A 928 10.40 25.96 25.21
N SER A 929 11.70 26.15 24.92
CA SER A 929 12.59 26.90 25.81
C SER A 929 12.13 28.36 25.96
N HIS A 930 12.31 28.95 27.13
CA HIS A 930 11.79 30.29 27.43
C HIS A 930 12.35 31.35 26.45
N PRO A 931 11.53 32.31 25.98
CA PRO A 931 11.98 33.38 25.08
C PRO A 931 13.12 34.24 25.64
N ALA A 932 13.29 34.27 26.97
CA ALA A 932 14.39 34.96 27.64
C ALA A 932 15.73 34.19 27.58
N GLU A 933 15.69 32.87 27.37
CA GLU A 933 16.86 31.99 27.30
C GLU A 933 17.32 31.74 25.86
N GLN A 934 16.45 31.97 24.87
CA GLN A 934 16.81 31.86 23.45
C GLN A 934 17.06 33.25 22.86
N PRO A 935 18.32 33.62 22.52
CA PRO A 935 18.57 34.85 21.80
C PRO A 935 17.79 34.85 20.47
N GLN A 936 17.22 35.99 20.10
CA GLN A 936 16.68 36.19 18.75
C GLN A 936 17.78 35.79 17.74
N GLY A 937 17.51 34.78 16.90
CA GLY A 937 18.50 34.23 15.96
C GLY A 937 19.21 32.94 16.39
N ALA A 938 18.68 32.18 17.35
CA ALA A 938 19.20 30.84 17.69
C ALA A 938 19.33 29.93 16.44
N ASP A 939 20.51 29.36 16.22
CA ASP A 939 20.82 28.49 15.09
C ASP A 939 20.37 27.04 15.39
N TRP A 940 19.12 26.74 15.06
CA TRP A 940 18.52 25.42 15.25
C TRP A 940 19.21 24.36 14.40
N MET A 941 19.66 24.76 13.20
CA MET A 941 20.36 23.88 12.27
C MET A 941 21.72 23.42 12.84
N GLN A 942 22.47 24.31 13.51
CA GLN A 942 23.74 23.97 14.15
C GLN A 942 23.56 22.90 15.23
N ARG A 943 22.56 23.07 16.11
CA ARG A 943 22.24 22.12 17.18
C ARG A 943 21.78 20.76 16.63
N LEU A 944 20.85 20.78 15.68
CA LEU A 944 20.33 19.59 15.02
C LEU A 944 21.45 18.75 14.40
N LEU A 945 22.34 19.39 13.64
CA LEU A 945 23.44 18.70 12.94
C LEU A 945 24.57 18.26 13.89
N ALA A 946 24.73 18.90 15.04
CA ALA A 946 25.71 18.50 16.04
C ALA A 946 25.27 17.26 16.86
N GLU A 947 23.96 17.09 17.08
CA GLU A 947 23.40 16.00 17.89
C GLU A 947 22.92 14.80 17.08
N HIS A 948 22.53 15.01 15.82
CA HIS A 948 22.00 13.95 14.94
C HIS A 948 22.90 13.75 13.70
N PRO A 949 24.03 13.02 13.83
CA PRO A 949 25.04 12.88 12.77
C PRO A 949 24.53 12.17 11.51
N ASP A 950 23.47 11.37 11.62
CA ASP A 950 22.88 10.63 10.50
C ASP A 950 21.71 11.37 9.84
N ALA A 951 21.34 12.55 10.33
CA ALA A 951 20.25 13.34 9.78
C ALA A 951 20.59 13.85 8.37
N SER A 952 19.72 13.52 7.43
CA SER A 952 19.63 14.20 6.14
C SER A 952 18.65 15.36 6.25
N VAL A 953 19.15 16.59 6.11
CA VAL A 953 18.39 17.83 6.19
C VAL A 953 18.33 18.44 4.80
N GLY A 954 17.29 18.10 4.04
CA GLY A 954 17.15 18.47 2.65
C GLY A 954 16.31 19.71 2.42
N LEU A 955 16.87 20.74 1.78
CA LEU A 955 16.16 21.95 1.41
C LEU A 955 15.29 21.70 0.16
N ILE A 956 14.02 22.11 0.23
CA ILE A 956 13.12 22.23 -0.91
C ILE A 956 13.12 23.70 -1.28
N ASP A 957 13.61 24.01 -2.48
CA ASP A 957 13.75 25.39 -2.94
C ASP A 957 13.10 25.53 -4.31
N GLN A 958 12.11 26.42 -4.37
CA GLN A 958 11.40 26.77 -5.59
C GLN A 958 10.83 25.57 -6.37
N ALA A 959 10.28 24.56 -5.67
CA ALA A 959 9.72 23.38 -6.31
C ALA A 959 8.47 23.73 -7.12
N ALA A 960 8.53 23.52 -8.44
CA ALA A 960 7.48 23.91 -9.34
C ALA A 960 6.25 23.00 -9.20
N ARG A 961 5.07 23.64 -9.22
CA ARG A 961 3.75 23.00 -9.24
C ARG A 961 2.93 23.68 -10.33
N VAL A 962 2.49 22.92 -11.33
CA VAL A 962 1.60 23.47 -12.35
C VAL A 962 0.42 22.53 -12.51
N SER A 963 -0.78 23.09 -12.51
CA SER A 963 -2.01 22.38 -12.82
C SER A 963 -2.80 23.18 -13.82
N GLN A 964 -3.32 22.51 -14.84
CA GLN A 964 -4.20 23.12 -15.81
C GLN A 964 -5.34 22.18 -16.14
N GLY A 965 -6.50 22.73 -16.43
CA GLY A 965 -7.67 21.89 -16.63
C GLY A 965 -8.84 22.63 -17.22
N THR A 966 -9.86 21.86 -17.56
CA THR A 966 -11.15 22.36 -18.01
C THR A 966 -12.25 21.74 -17.17
N GLU A 967 -13.26 22.54 -16.84
CA GLU A 967 -14.42 22.17 -16.04
C GLU A 967 -15.67 22.52 -16.82
N CYS A 968 -16.57 21.55 -16.99
CA CYS A 968 -17.89 21.73 -17.56
C CYS A 968 -18.91 21.41 -16.47
N SER A 969 -19.89 22.27 -16.22
CA SER A 969 -20.96 22.00 -15.27
C SER A 969 -22.32 22.28 -15.89
N ALA A 970 -23.31 21.48 -15.54
CA ALA A 970 -24.71 21.72 -15.85
C ALA A 970 -25.53 21.58 -14.57
N SER A 971 -26.42 22.50 -14.27
CA SER A 971 -27.26 22.47 -13.07
C SER A 971 -28.67 22.95 -13.35
N ILE A 972 -29.65 22.41 -12.61
CA ILE A 972 -31.04 22.83 -12.62
C ILE A 972 -31.42 23.15 -11.17
N SER A 973 -32.00 24.32 -10.94
CA SER A 973 -32.44 24.76 -9.62
C SER A 973 -33.89 25.23 -9.66
N ALA A 974 -34.65 24.88 -8.62
CA ALA A 974 -35.99 25.38 -8.39
C ALA A 974 -36.04 26.07 -7.02
N GLY A 975 -36.73 27.19 -6.91
CA GLY A 975 -36.78 27.93 -5.64
C GLY A 975 -37.96 28.85 -5.50
N LEU A 976 -38.30 29.12 -4.25
CA LEU A 976 -39.30 30.09 -3.83
C LEU A 976 -38.60 31.41 -3.52
N ARG A 977 -39.12 32.51 -4.07
CA ARG A 977 -38.63 33.85 -3.81
C ARG A 977 -39.78 34.73 -3.34
N ALA A 978 -39.60 35.39 -2.20
CA ALA A 978 -40.57 36.30 -1.60
C ALA A 978 -39.97 37.71 -1.44
N GLY A 979 -40.73 38.74 -1.81
CA GLY A 979 -40.32 40.13 -1.65
C GLY A 979 -41.03 41.11 -2.58
N ASP A 980 -40.69 42.39 -2.43
CA ASP A 980 -41.37 43.51 -3.08
C ASP A 980 -41.16 43.53 -4.61
N ALA A 981 -42.18 43.99 -5.35
CA ALA A 981 -42.16 44.26 -6.79
C ALA A 981 -41.06 45.27 -7.17
N HIS A 982 -40.58 46.09 -6.22
CA HIS A 982 -39.44 47.00 -6.39
C HIS A 982 -38.07 46.31 -6.47
N GLY A 983 -38.01 44.98 -6.52
CA GLY A 983 -36.83 44.25 -6.99
C GLY A 983 -35.89 43.74 -5.90
N ARG A 984 -36.30 43.70 -4.63
CA ARG A 984 -35.57 43.01 -3.55
C ARG A 984 -36.35 41.77 -3.13
N ARG A 985 -35.83 40.59 -3.45
CA ARG A 985 -36.48 39.31 -3.16
C ARG A 985 -35.55 38.41 -2.37
N ALA A 986 -35.97 37.93 -1.20
CA ALA A 986 -35.27 36.88 -0.49
C ALA A 986 -35.81 35.53 -0.94
N GLY A 987 -34.98 34.51 -1.05
CA GLY A 987 -35.46 33.21 -1.51
C GLY A 987 -34.55 32.06 -1.15
N VAL A 988 -35.17 30.88 -1.15
CA VAL A 988 -34.50 29.60 -0.96
C VAL A 988 -34.65 28.82 -2.25
N SER A 989 -33.55 28.28 -2.76
CA SER A 989 -33.55 27.43 -3.94
C SER A 989 -32.79 26.13 -3.73
N LEU A 990 -33.35 25.05 -4.26
CA LEU A 990 -32.75 23.73 -4.31
C LEU A 990 -32.25 23.50 -5.75
N GLY A 991 -30.97 23.21 -5.90
CA GLY A 991 -30.32 22.89 -7.16
C GLY A 991 -29.75 21.49 -7.19
N LEU A 992 -29.86 20.82 -8.34
CA LEU A 992 -29.12 19.62 -8.68
C LEU A 992 -28.22 19.92 -9.87
N GLY A 993 -26.99 19.43 -9.87
CA GLY A 993 -26.07 19.65 -10.97
C GLY A 993 -25.06 18.53 -11.14
N VAL A 994 -24.43 18.51 -12.31
CA VAL A 994 -23.34 17.61 -12.65
C VAL A 994 -22.16 18.44 -13.12
N ARG A 995 -20.97 18.09 -12.65
CA ARG A 995 -19.72 18.75 -12.99
C ARG A 995 -18.75 17.70 -13.53
N SER A 996 -18.22 17.91 -14.73
CA SER A 996 -17.12 17.15 -15.30
C SER A 996 -15.86 18.00 -15.32
N ARG A 997 -14.77 17.47 -14.77
CA ARG A 997 -13.48 18.14 -14.68
C ARG A 997 -12.39 17.30 -15.30
N GLN A 998 -11.52 17.92 -16.08
CA GLN A 998 -10.30 17.33 -16.62
C GLN A 998 -9.12 18.18 -16.16
N ASP A 999 -8.15 17.59 -15.48
CA ASP A 999 -6.94 18.27 -15.05
C ASP A 999 -5.70 17.52 -15.51
N LEU A 1000 -4.67 18.28 -15.86
CA LEU A 1000 -3.31 17.85 -16.07
C LEU A 1000 -2.43 18.64 -15.09
N GLY A 1001 -1.81 17.93 -14.15
CA GLY A 1001 -0.83 18.47 -13.23
C GLY A 1001 0.56 17.98 -13.58
N TRP A 1002 1.57 18.81 -13.36
CA TRP A 1002 2.96 18.36 -13.25
C TRP A 1002 3.60 19.00 -12.03
N THR A 1003 4.50 18.25 -11.40
CA THR A 1003 5.31 18.77 -10.31
C THR A 1003 6.77 18.37 -10.47
N SER A 1004 7.68 19.25 -10.07
CA SER A 1004 9.12 18.98 -10.06
C SER A 1004 9.69 19.49 -8.75
N THR A 1005 10.25 18.58 -7.97
CA THR A 1005 10.76 18.84 -6.62
C THR A 1005 12.18 18.33 -6.51
N THR A 1006 13.10 19.22 -6.16
CA THR A 1006 14.44 18.82 -5.73
C THR A 1006 14.54 19.07 -4.24
N VAL A 1007 14.85 18.01 -3.49
CA VAL A 1007 15.16 18.05 -2.07
C VAL A 1007 16.67 17.92 -1.94
N ALA A 1008 17.38 19.04 -1.79
CA ALA A 1008 18.84 19.10 -1.77
C ALA A 1008 19.37 18.88 -0.35
N GLY A 1009 19.99 17.72 -0.09
CA GLY A 1009 20.51 17.31 1.22
C GLY A 1009 21.52 16.17 1.09
N TYR A 1010 21.94 15.58 2.22
CA TYR A 1010 22.85 14.41 2.21
C TYR A 1010 22.30 13.28 1.33
N MET A 1011 21.00 12.98 1.50
CA MET A 1011 20.23 12.22 0.52
C MET A 1011 19.43 13.19 -0.34
N THR A 1012 19.93 13.46 -1.54
CA THR A 1012 19.24 14.33 -2.49
C THR A 1012 18.13 13.54 -3.17
N THR A 1013 16.92 14.11 -3.23
CA THR A 1013 15.76 13.50 -3.89
C THR A 1013 15.33 14.40 -5.03
N GLN A 1014 15.26 13.86 -6.25
CA GLN A 1014 14.62 14.52 -7.37
C GLN A 1014 13.33 13.77 -7.66
N TYR A 1015 12.19 14.42 -7.45
CA TYR A 1015 10.86 13.87 -7.63
C TYR A 1015 10.14 14.66 -8.73
N VAL A 1016 9.66 13.96 -9.75
CA VAL A 1016 8.86 14.54 -10.82
C VAL A 1016 7.60 13.71 -10.97
N ASP A 1017 6.43 14.36 -10.99
CA ASP A 1017 5.18 13.70 -11.28
C ASP A 1017 4.37 14.40 -12.36
N ALA A 1018 3.48 13.62 -12.98
CA ALA A 1018 2.52 14.06 -13.96
C ALA A 1018 1.20 13.36 -13.67
N THR A 1019 0.19 14.16 -13.34
CA THR A 1019 -1.15 13.68 -12.99
C THR A 1019 -2.13 14.02 -14.11
N ALA A 1020 -2.81 13.01 -14.64
CA ALA A 1020 -3.98 13.17 -15.48
C ALA A 1020 -5.22 12.76 -14.68
N ALA A 1021 -6.15 13.69 -14.48
CA ALA A 1021 -7.37 13.46 -13.72
C ALA A 1021 -8.60 13.79 -14.56
N HIS A 1022 -9.59 12.88 -14.54
CA HIS A 1022 -10.92 13.11 -15.07
C HIS A 1022 -11.94 12.77 -13.99
N ARG A 1023 -12.65 13.77 -13.49
CA ARG A 1023 -13.66 13.62 -12.43
C ARG A 1023 -15.04 14.00 -12.95
N VAL A 1024 -16.06 13.29 -12.47
CA VAL A 1024 -17.46 13.62 -12.67
C VAL A 1024 -18.11 13.59 -11.31
N GLU A 1025 -18.74 14.69 -10.93
CA GLU A 1025 -19.41 14.88 -9.66
C GLU A 1025 -20.87 15.23 -9.91
N ALA A 1026 -21.76 14.75 -9.06
CA ALA A 1026 -23.14 15.20 -8.97
C ALA A 1026 -23.30 15.98 -7.66
N ALA A 1027 -23.93 17.14 -7.70
CA ALA A 1027 -24.10 18.00 -6.55
C ALA A 1027 -25.57 18.36 -6.36
N ALA A 1028 -26.02 18.35 -5.11
CA ALA A 1028 -27.24 18.98 -4.65
C ALA A 1028 -26.87 20.21 -3.82
N ARG A 1029 -27.54 21.34 -4.03
CA ARG A 1029 -27.27 22.59 -3.31
C ARG A 1029 -28.56 23.20 -2.82
N LEU A 1030 -28.57 23.65 -1.58
CA LEU A 1030 -29.60 24.48 -0.99
C LEU A 1030 -29.01 25.86 -0.76
N THR A 1031 -29.55 26.87 -1.44
CA THR A 1031 -29.07 28.24 -1.36
C THR A 1031 -30.16 29.13 -0.79
N ALA A 1032 -29.83 29.92 0.22
CA ALA A 1032 -30.69 30.98 0.74
C ALA A 1032 -29.99 32.32 0.53
N GLY A 1033 -30.69 33.27 -0.12
CA GLY A 1033 -30.07 34.52 -0.51
C GLY A 1033 -31.06 35.64 -0.82
N VAL A 1034 -30.51 36.83 -1.03
CA VAL A 1034 -31.25 38.03 -1.43
C VAL A 1034 -30.89 38.35 -2.87
N GLN A 1035 -31.89 38.36 -3.73
CA GLN A 1035 -31.86 38.87 -5.09
C GLN A 1035 -32.17 40.36 -5.07
N VAL A 1036 -31.32 41.16 -5.71
CA VAL A 1036 -31.51 42.59 -5.91
C VAL A 1036 -31.56 42.88 -7.41
N ALA A 1037 -32.63 43.50 -7.87
CA ALA A 1037 -32.80 43.96 -9.23
C ALA A 1037 -31.87 45.16 -9.48
N LEU A 1038 -31.13 45.10 -10.57
CA LEU A 1038 -30.21 46.15 -11.03
C LEU A 1038 -30.81 46.99 -12.16
N ALA A 1039 -31.81 46.45 -12.89
CA ALA A 1039 -32.59 47.16 -13.91
C ALA A 1039 -33.99 46.55 -14.03
N GLN A 1040 -35.01 47.34 -14.38
CA GLN A 1040 -36.41 46.93 -14.49
C GLN A 1040 -37.03 47.42 -15.81
N HIS A 1041 -37.86 46.59 -16.44
CA HIS A 1041 -38.65 46.97 -17.60
C HIS A 1041 -40.10 47.13 -17.16
N ARG A 1042 -40.71 48.24 -17.54
CA ARG A 1042 -42.13 48.50 -17.33
C ARG A 1042 -42.82 48.45 -18.69
N SER A 1043 -43.67 47.45 -18.88
CA SER A 1043 -44.70 47.49 -19.92
C SER A 1043 -45.93 48.17 -19.32
N GLU A 1044 -46.64 48.99 -20.10
CA GLU A 1044 -47.92 49.56 -19.65
C GLU A 1044 -48.90 48.42 -19.31
N GLY A 1045 -49.45 48.47 -18.09
CA GLY A 1045 -50.43 47.50 -17.59
C GLY A 1045 -49.89 46.27 -16.84
N SER A 1046 -48.57 46.08 -16.69
CA SER A 1046 -47.99 44.95 -15.93
C SER A 1046 -47.11 45.39 -14.76
N SER A 1047 -46.94 44.53 -13.75
CA SER A 1047 -45.98 44.75 -12.66
C SER A 1047 -44.53 44.87 -13.21
N PRO A 1048 -43.66 45.72 -12.59
CA PRO A 1048 -42.29 45.91 -13.07
C PRO A 1048 -41.52 44.59 -13.01
N THR A 1049 -41.02 44.13 -14.17
CA THR A 1049 -40.23 42.90 -14.24
C THR A 1049 -38.74 43.24 -14.21
N PRO A 1050 -37.94 42.58 -13.36
CA PRO A 1050 -36.50 42.83 -13.30
C PRO A 1050 -35.81 42.34 -14.59
N VAL A 1051 -35.19 43.25 -15.34
CA VAL A 1051 -34.37 42.94 -16.53
C VAL A 1051 -32.98 42.48 -16.11
N ALA A 1052 -32.46 43.00 -15.01
CA ALA A 1052 -31.16 42.59 -14.48
C ALA A 1052 -31.30 42.36 -12.99
N SER A 1053 -30.64 41.33 -12.47
CA SER A 1053 -30.62 41.09 -11.03
C SER A 1053 -29.33 40.39 -10.62
N THR A 1054 -28.86 40.70 -9.41
CA THR A 1054 -27.77 39.99 -8.75
C THR A 1054 -28.31 39.25 -7.53
N THR A 1055 -27.79 38.06 -7.25
CA THR A 1055 -28.17 37.26 -6.09
C THR A 1055 -26.97 37.14 -5.16
N ALA A 1056 -27.12 37.63 -3.94
CA ALA A 1056 -26.18 37.39 -2.85
C ALA A 1056 -26.70 36.25 -1.98
N SER A 1057 -26.02 35.11 -2.00
CA SER A 1057 -26.34 33.99 -1.10
C SER A 1057 -25.75 34.26 0.28
N ALA A 1058 -26.60 34.22 1.31
CA ALA A 1058 -26.16 34.32 2.70
C ALA A 1058 -25.78 32.95 3.27
N ILE A 1059 -26.43 31.88 2.79
CA ILE A 1059 -26.18 30.49 3.20
C ILE A 1059 -26.19 29.62 1.94
N ASP A 1060 -25.12 28.87 1.73
CA ASP A 1060 -25.01 27.84 0.69
C ASP A 1060 -24.61 26.53 1.36
N ALA A 1061 -25.51 25.55 1.36
CA ALA A 1061 -25.26 24.21 1.86
C ALA A 1061 -25.32 23.25 0.68
N GLY A 1062 -24.20 22.59 0.38
CA GLY A 1062 -24.09 21.70 -0.77
C GLY A 1062 -23.61 20.31 -0.37
N TYR A 1063 -24.21 19.30 -0.95
CA TYR A 1063 -23.68 17.95 -0.96
C TYR A 1063 -23.22 17.61 -2.38
N ALA A 1064 -21.96 17.23 -2.56
CA ALA A 1064 -21.44 16.75 -3.82
C ALA A 1064 -20.91 15.34 -3.65
N ALA A 1065 -21.34 14.43 -4.53
CA ALA A 1065 -20.86 13.07 -4.61
C ALA A 1065 -20.07 12.89 -5.91
N GLU A 1066 -18.87 12.32 -5.79
CA GLU A 1066 -18.09 11.91 -6.95
C GLU A 1066 -18.73 10.67 -7.60
N VAL A 1067 -19.21 10.81 -8.84
CA VAL A 1067 -19.86 9.73 -9.61
C VAL A 1067 -18.82 8.85 -10.31
N SER A 1068 -17.73 9.46 -10.75
CA SER A 1068 -16.57 8.73 -11.28
C SER A 1068 -15.32 9.59 -11.27
N ALA A 1069 -14.24 9.06 -10.73
CA ALA A 1069 -12.88 9.55 -10.99
C ALA A 1069 -12.08 8.53 -11.79
N ASN A 1070 -11.35 9.04 -12.77
CA ASN A 1070 -10.24 8.35 -13.40
C ASN A 1070 -9.01 9.23 -13.25
N ILE A 1071 -8.13 8.85 -12.33
CA ILE A 1071 -6.91 9.58 -12.01
C ILE A 1071 -5.77 8.61 -12.22
N ALA A 1072 -4.80 9.05 -13.02
CA ALA A 1072 -3.52 8.38 -13.17
C ALA A 1072 -2.42 9.40 -12.88
N THR A 1073 -1.55 9.09 -11.92
CA THR A 1073 -0.37 9.88 -11.61
C THR A 1073 0.86 9.03 -11.90
N ALA A 1074 1.59 9.36 -12.96
CA ALA A 1074 2.91 8.80 -13.18
C ALA A 1074 3.93 9.66 -12.45
N PHE A 1075 4.90 9.03 -11.80
CA PHE A 1075 6.01 9.75 -11.21
C PHE A 1075 7.29 8.96 -11.32
N CYS A 1076 8.38 9.67 -11.14
CA CYS A 1076 9.70 9.14 -11.10
C CYS A 1076 10.40 9.81 -9.92
N THR A 1077 11.21 9.06 -9.18
CA THR A 1077 12.05 9.56 -8.10
C THR A 1077 13.47 9.06 -8.28
N LEU A 1078 14.42 9.99 -8.34
CA LEU A 1078 15.84 9.67 -8.29
C LEU A 1078 16.39 10.01 -6.91
N PHE A 1079 16.89 9.00 -6.22
CA PHE A 1079 17.58 9.16 -4.94
C PHE A 1079 19.08 9.20 -5.20
N GLN A 1080 19.75 10.15 -4.54
CA GLN A 1080 21.19 10.34 -4.68
C GLN A 1080 21.87 10.41 -3.32
N PHE A 1081 22.98 9.68 -3.19
CA PHE A 1081 23.87 9.77 -2.03
C PHE A 1081 25.23 10.26 -2.49
N GLY A 1082 25.71 11.35 -1.88
CA GLY A 1082 26.96 11.97 -2.31
C GLY A 1082 26.96 12.31 -3.81
N GLY A 1083 25.83 12.78 -4.34
CA GLY A 1083 25.70 13.14 -5.76
C GLY A 1083 25.57 11.97 -6.74
N GLU A 1084 25.66 10.71 -6.29
CA GLU A 1084 25.51 9.52 -7.13
C GLU A 1084 24.11 8.94 -7.05
N ILE A 1085 23.54 8.55 -8.19
CA ILE A 1085 22.22 7.88 -8.23
C ILE A 1085 22.31 6.51 -7.57
N ASP A 1086 21.37 6.27 -6.66
CA ASP A 1086 21.16 4.98 -6.02
C ASP A 1086 20.08 4.19 -6.77
N PRO A 1087 20.46 3.14 -7.53
CA PRO A 1087 19.52 2.38 -8.34
C PRO A 1087 18.49 1.61 -7.48
N VAL A 1088 18.89 1.15 -6.28
CA VAL A 1088 18.05 0.31 -5.42
C VAL A 1088 16.85 1.08 -4.88
N ARG A 1089 17.01 2.40 -4.67
CA ARG A 1089 15.96 3.26 -4.11
C ARG A 1089 15.24 4.08 -5.17
N SER A 1090 15.90 4.39 -6.28
CA SER A 1090 15.31 5.16 -7.38
C SER A 1090 14.18 4.38 -8.02
N ASP A 1091 13.03 5.03 -8.15
CA ASP A 1091 11.79 4.40 -8.55
C ASP A 1091 11.05 5.18 -9.63
N ARG A 1092 10.23 4.47 -10.37
CA ARG A 1092 9.24 5.04 -11.26
C ARG A 1092 7.95 4.27 -11.05
N ALA A 1093 6.86 5.01 -10.85
CA ALA A 1093 5.59 4.37 -10.57
C ALA A 1093 4.42 5.05 -11.26
N THR A 1094 3.30 4.32 -11.30
CA THR A 1094 2.00 4.86 -11.68
C THR A 1094 0.97 4.55 -10.60
N ASP A 1095 0.35 5.59 -10.06
CA ASP A 1095 -0.79 5.54 -9.14
C ASP A 1095 -2.09 5.62 -9.97
N PHE A 1096 -3.00 4.67 -9.75
CA PHE A 1096 -4.26 4.50 -10.46
C PHE A 1096 -5.44 4.56 -9.49
N SER A 1097 -6.45 5.36 -9.82
CA SER A 1097 -7.74 5.32 -9.10
C SER A 1097 -8.69 4.22 -9.60
N GLN A 1098 -8.33 3.46 -10.64
CA GLN A 1098 -9.19 2.44 -11.25
C GLN A 1098 -8.46 1.12 -11.48
N PHE A 1099 -9.03 0.03 -10.97
CA PHE A 1099 -8.48 -1.33 -11.12
C PHE A 1099 -8.27 -1.73 -12.58
N ALA A 1100 -9.21 -1.41 -13.49
CA ALA A 1100 -9.10 -1.81 -14.89
C ALA A 1100 -7.91 -1.16 -15.64
N ALA A 1101 -7.43 0.02 -15.22
CA ALA A 1101 -6.24 0.63 -15.80
C ALA A 1101 -4.97 -0.04 -15.26
N PHE A 1102 -4.93 -0.29 -13.96
CA PHE A 1102 -3.88 -1.04 -13.28
C PHE A 1102 -3.73 -2.46 -13.84
N GLU A 1103 -4.83 -3.21 -13.96
CA GLU A 1103 -4.84 -4.57 -14.47
C GLU A 1103 -4.27 -4.65 -15.89
N ARG A 1104 -4.60 -3.71 -16.78
CA ARG A 1104 -4.04 -3.67 -18.13
C ARG A 1104 -2.52 -3.49 -18.12
N LEU A 1105 -1.98 -2.65 -17.24
CA LEU A 1105 -0.53 -2.48 -17.10
C LEU A 1105 0.12 -3.77 -16.59
N VAL A 1106 -0.39 -4.33 -15.49
CA VAL A 1106 0.18 -5.55 -14.89
C VAL A 1106 0.11 -6.73 -15.86
N ARG A 1107 -1.02 -6.92 -16.56
CA ARG A 1107 -1.19 -7.99 -17.54
C ARG A 1107 -0.26 -7.84 -18.75
N SER A 1108 0.11 -6.61 -19.14
CA SER A 1108 1.05 -6.37 -20.24
C SER A 1108 2.49 -6.80 -19.94
N GLN A 1109 2.83 -6.95 -18.66
CA GLN A 1109 4.15 -7.37 -18.18
C GLN A 1109 4.06 -8.56 -17.21
N TRP A 1110 3.01 -9.37 -17.35
CA TRP A 1110 2.60 -10.39 -16.38
C TRP A 1110 3.75 -11.32 -15.97
N GLU A 1111 4.50 -11.82 -16.95
CA GLU A 1111 5.61 -12.74 -16.72
C GLU A 1111 6.74 -12.10 -15.92
N ARG A 1112 7.00 -10.80 -16.09
CA ARG A 1112 8.05 -10.10 -15.36
C ARG A 1112 7.65 -9.86 -13.90
N TRP A 1113 6.37 -9.53 -13.66
CA TRP A 1113 5.83 -9.40 -12.30
C TRP A 1113 5.81 -10.73 -11.55
N ALA A 1114 5.52 -11.84 -12.25
CA ALA A 1114 5.61 -13.18 -11.69
C ALA A 1114 7.06 -13.58 -11.41
N ASP A 1115 8.00 -13.33 -12.33
CA ASP A 1115 9.41 -13.65 -12.15
C ASP A 1115 10.05 -12.89 -10.97
N TYR A 1116 9.70 -11.62 -10.79
CA TYR A 1116 10.17 -10.85 -9.63
C TYR A 1116 9.70 -11.47 -8.30
N GLY A 1117 8.49 -12.04 -8.27
CA GLY A 1117 7.94 -12.73 -7.10
C GLY A 1117 8.73 -13.98 -6.67
N LEU A 1118 9.53 -14.58 -7.55
CA LEU A 1118 10.30 -15.79 -7.25
C LEU A 1118 11.30 -15.60 -6.11
N VAL A 1119 11.91 -14.42 -6.03
CA VAL A 1119 12.93 -14.08 -5.01
C VAL A 1119 12.34 -14.12 -3.59
N LYS A 1120 11.01 -14.09 -3.47
CA LYS A 1120 10.27 -14.13 -2.20
C LYS A 1120 9.62 -15.47 -1.91
N LEU A 1121 9.74 -16.45 -2.80
CA LEU A 1121 9.35 -17.83 -2.52
C LEU A 1121 10.45 -18.50 -1.68
N GLY A 1122 10.06 -19.10 -0.55
CA GLY A 1122 10.99 -19.82 0.32
C GLY A 1122 11.66 -21.01 -0.38
N ASN A 1123 12.72 -21.53 0.25
CA ASN A 1123 13.49 -22.66 -0.28
C ASN A 1123 12.73 -24.01 -0.20
N ASP A 1124 11.59 -24.05 0.49
CA ASP A 1124 10.80 -25.26 0.74
C ASP A 1124 9.97 -25.73 -0.47
N VAL A 1125 10.03 -24.97 -1.57
CA VAL A 1125 9.29 -25.21 -2.81
C VAL A 1125 10.22 -25.78 -3.88
N ASP A 1126 9.77 -26.81 -4.61
CA ASP A 1126 10.46 -27.31 -5.81
C ASP A 1126 10.82 -26.14 -6.74
N ARG A 1127 12.12 -25.94 -6.96
CA ARG A 1127 12.68 -24.84 -7.77
C ARG A 1127 12.05 -24.77 -9.17
N THR A 1128 11.68 -25.91 -9.74
CA THR A 1128 11.06 -25.98 -11.06
C THR A 1128 9.62 -25.48 -11.07
N LEU A 1129 8.89 -25.55 -9.95
CA LEU A 1129 7.50 -25.09 -9.83
C LEU A 1129 7.35 -23.64 -9.35
N GLN A 1130 8.44 -23.02 -8.89
CA GLN A 1130 8.43 -21.64 -8.41
C GLN A 1130 7.77 -20.65 -9.40
N PRO A 1131 8.02 -20.69 -10.73
CA PRO A 1131 7.36 -19.83 -11.72
C PRO A 1131 5.83 -19.91 -11.68
N VAL A 1132 5.29 -21.13 -11.60
CA VAL A 1132 3.84 -21.38 -11.55
C VAL A 1132 3.25 -20.84 -10.25
N LEU A 1133 3.95 -21.01 -9.13
CA LEU A 1133 3.50 -20.57 -7.81
C LEU A 1133 3.52 -19.05 -7.66
N ALA A 1134 4.57 -18.38 -8.15
CA ALA A 1134 4.62 -16.92 -8.17
C ALA A 1134 3.48 -16.33 -9.01
N GLU A 1135 3.19 -16.93 -10.17
CA GLU A 1135 2.05 -16.53 -11.00
C GLU A 1135 0.70 -16.74 -10.30
N LEU A 1136 0.56 -17.81 -9.50
CA LEU A 1136 -0.65 -18.06 -8.72
C LEU A 1136 -0.86 -17.05 -7.60
N GLN A 1137 0.21 -16.73 -6.89
CA GLN A 1137 0.14 -15.72 -5.84
C GLN A 1137 -0.12 -14.33 -6.42
N LEU A 1138 0.46 -13.99 -7.58
CA LEU A 1138 0.15 -12.76 -8.30
C LEU A 1138 -1.32 -12.73 -8.75
N GLU A 1139 -1.85 -13.83 -9.31
CA GLU A 1139 -3.27 -13.94 -9.68
C GLU A 1139 -4.18 -13.79 -8.45
N HIS A 1140 -3.81 -14.39 -7.32
CA HIS A 1140 -4.53 -14.23 -6.06
C HIS A 1140 -4.53 -12.78 -5.57
N PHE A 1141 -3.37 -12.11 -5.60
CA PHE A 1141 -3.25 -10.70 -5.29
C PHE A 1141 -4.14 -9.83 -6.20
N MET A 1142 -4.14 -10.08 -7.51
CA MET A 1142 -5.00 -9.36 -8.45
C MET A 1142 -6.49 -9.55 -8.16
N GLN A 1143 -6.91 -10.76 -7.77
CA GLN A 1143 -8.29 -11.04 -7.38
C GLN A 1143 -8.68 -10.34 -6.08
N GLN A 1144 -7.79 -10.31 -5.09
CA GLN A 1144 -8.00 -9.58 -3.84
C GLN A 1144 -8.05 -8.07 -4.08
N ALA A 1145 -7.10 -7.52 -4.84
CA ALA A 1145 -7.06 -6.11 -5.22
C ALA A 1145 -8.31 -5.67 -5.96
N LYS A 1146 -8.85 -6.52 -6.85
CA LYS A 1146 -10.12 -6.27 -7.54
C LYS A 1146 -11.29 -6.20 -6.55
N ARG A 1147 -11.44 -7.21 -5.68
CA ARG A 1147 -12.52 -7.24 -4.68
C ARG A 1147 -12.45 -6.03 -3.75
N PHE A 1148 -11.26 -5.65 -3.33
CA PHE A 1148 -11.03 -4.46 -2.51
C PHE A 1148 -11.44 -3.18 -3.25
N ALA A 1149 -10.97 -2.98 -4.48
CA ALA A 1149 -11.28 -1.80 -5.28
C ALA A 1149 -12.76 -1.69 -5.68
N ASP A 1150 -13.45 -2.82 -5.91
CA ASP A 1150 -14.87 -2.85 -6.22
C ASP A 1150 -15.74 -2.45 -5.01
N GLY A 1151 -15.26 -2.71 -3.78
CA GLY A 1151 -15.95 -2.40 -2.52
C GLY A 1151 -15.55 -1.08 -1.85
N ASN A 1152 -14.46 -0.43 -2.28
CA ASN A 1152 -13.88 0.72 -1.60
C ASN A 1152 -13.59 1.90 -2.53
N ALA A 1153 -14.32 3.00 -2.33
CA ALA A 1153 -14.16 4.22 -3.13
C ALA A 1153 -12.83 4.96 -2.89
N LEU A 1154 -12.13 4.67 -1.78
CA LEU A 1154 -10.82 5.23 -1.44
C LEU A 1154 -9.66 4.41 -2.03
N ALA A 1155 -9.94 3.30 -2.72
CA ALA A 1155 -8.92 2.42 -3.26
C ALA A 1155 -8.07 3.12 -4.33
N ALA A 1156 -6.76 3.03 -4.16
CA ALA A 1156 -5.75 3.44 -5.11
C ALA A 1156 -4.79 2.27 -5.36
N LEU A 1157 -4.35 2.10 -6.61
CA LEU A 1157 -3.49 0.99 -7.01
C LEU A 1157 -2.19 1.53 -7.56
N PHE A 1158 -1.11 0.84 -7.28
CA PHE A 1158 0.23 1.33 -7.56
C PHE A 1158 1.05 0.26 -8.26
N ALA A 1159 1.73 0.62 -9.34
CA ALA A 1159 2.74 -0.21 -9.96
C ALA A 1159 4.09 0.50 -9.93
N ASP A 1160 5.08 -0.11 -9.27
CA ASP A 1160 6.42 0.41 -8.99
C ASP A 1160 7.50 -0.35 -9.77
N GLU A 1161 8.35 0.37 -10.46
CA GLU A 1161 9.56 -0.14 -11.11
C GLU A 1161 10.79 0.52 -10.45
N ALA A 1162 11.87 -0.22 -10.26
CA ALA A 1162 13.15 0.34 -9.80
C ALA A 1162 14.15 0.45 -10.94
N LEU A 1163 15.11 1.35 -10.76
CA LEU A 1163 16.18 1.56 -11.74
C LEU A 1163 17.16 0.38 -11.69
N ARG A 1164 17.52 -0.18 -12.85
CA ARG A 1164 18.55 -1.21 -12.95
C ARG A 1164 19.90 -0.69 -12.47
N SER A 1165 20.65 -1.53 -11.77
CA SER A 1165 21.96 -1.18 -11.20
C SER A 1165 22.91 -0.58 -12.23
N GLU A 1166 22.95 -1.11 -13.45
CA GLU A 1166 23.86 -0.71 -14.52
C GLU A 1166 23.46 0.61 -15.19
N ALA A 1167 22.21 1.08 -15.02
CA ALA A 1167 21.75 2.33 -15.61
C ALA A 1167 22.21 3.57 -14.81
N ALA A 1168 22.32 3.45 -13.48
CA ALA A 1168 22.71 4.56 -12.62
C ALA A 1168 24.09 5.17 -12.96
N PRO A 1169 25.16 4.38 -13.18
CA PRO A 1169 26.46 4.94 -13.56
C PRO A 1169 26.43 5.69 -14.90
N LEU A 1170 25.63 5.23 -15.87
CA LEU A 1170 25.51 5.87 -17.19
C LEU A 1170 24.78 7.22 -17.10
N LEU A 1171 23.69 7.26 -16.34
CA LEU A 1171 22.96 8.49 -16.04
C LEU A 1171 23.85 9.49 -15.30
N ASP A 1172 24.67 9.04 -14.35
CA ASP A 1172 25.61 9.90 -13.64
C ASP A 1172 26.74 10.43 -14.54
N VAL A 1173 27.18 9.69 -15.56
CA VAL A 1173 28.15 10.19 -16.55
C VAL A 1173 27.57 11.38 -17.32
N HIS A 1174 26.32 11.28 -17.82
CA HIS A 1174 25.66 12.41 -18.49
C HIS A 1174 25.55 13.63 -17.56
N ARG A 1175 25.21 13.42 -16.29
CA ARG A 1175 25.16 14.50 -15.29
C ARG A 1175 26.53 15.13 -15.05
N ALA A 1176 27.59 14.31 -14.94
CA ALA A 1176 28.95 14.81 -14.77
C ALA A 1176 29.39 15.63 -16.00
N LEU A 1177 29.21 15.09 -17.21
CA LEU A 1177 29.58 15.80 -18.45
C LEU A 1177 28.77 17.08 -18.65
N ALA A 1178 27.48 17.12 -18.29
CA ALA A 1178 26.68 18.32 -18.32
C ALA A 1178 27.23 19.42 -17.39
N LEU A 1179 27.54 19.07 -16.13
CA LEU A 1179 28.12 20.00 -15.17
C LEU A 1179 29.48 20.54 -15.64
N MET A 1180 30.28 19.70 -16.29
CA MET A 1180 31.60 20.09 -16.79
C MET A 1180 31.50 21.00 -18.02
N ALA A 1181 30.56 20.72 -18.92
CA ALA A 1181 30.24 21.60 -20.04
C ALA A 1181 29.74 22.97 -19.55
N GLU A 1182 28.91 23.00 -18.50
CA GLU A 1182 28.48 24.23 -17.86
C GLU A 1182 29.64 25.04 -17.27
N HIS A 1183 30.55 24.40 -16.54
CA HIS A 1183 31.74 25.07 -16.01
C HIS A 1183 32.66 25.63 -17.10
N ALA A 1184 32.71 24.96 -18.26
CA ALA A 1184 33.46 25.41 -19.44
C ALA A 1184 32.72 26.48 -20.27
N GLY A 1185 31.48 26.84 -19.92
CA GLY A 1185 30.65 27.80 -20.68
C GLY A 1185 29.96 27.23 -21.93
N ASP A 1186 30.02 25.91 -22.16
CA ASP A 1186 29.38 25.24 -23.30
C ASP A 1186 27.95 24.79 -22.95
N HIS A 1187 27.03 25.76 -22.97
CA HIS A 1187 25.62 25.51 -22.66
C HIS A 1187 24.92 24.58 -23.66
N ALA A 1188 25.33 24.58 -24.93
CA ALA A 1188 24.75 23.71 -25.96
C ALA A 1188 25.07 22.25 -25.65
N ARG A 1189 26.34 21.98 -25.30
CA ARG A 1189 26.77 20.65 -24.88
C ARG A 1189 26.09 20.21 -23.59
N ALA A 1190 25.99 21.10 -22.60
CA ALA A 1190 25.30 20.79 -21.35
C ALA A 1190 23.84 20.41 -21.59
N LEU A 1191 23.13 21.14 -22.45
CA LEU A 1191 21.75 20.83 -22.83
C LEU A 1191 21.64 19.48 -23.56
N ALA A 1192 22.60 19.15 -24.43
CA ALA A 1192 22.64 17.87 -25.12
C ALA A 1192 22.78 16.69 -24.12
N GLU A 1193 23.71 16.79 -23.17
CA GLU A 1193 23.91 15.77 -22.13
C GLU A 1193 22.69 15.62 -21.21
N ARG A 1194 22.05 16.73 -20.84
CA ARG A 1194 20.79 16.77 -20.09
C ARG A 1194 19.64 16.10 -20.86
N THR A 1195 19.59 16.30 -22.18
CA THR A 1195 18.61 15.66 -23.06
C THR A 1195 18.86 14.16 -23.19
N ALA A 1196 20.13 13.75 -23.33
CA ALA A 1196 20.52 12.35 -23.36
C ALA A 1196 20.19 11.62 -22.04
N PHE A 1197 20.42 12.28 -20.90
CA PHE A 1197 20.00 11.81 -19.58
C PHE A 1197 18.48 11.53 -19.54
N ASP A 1198 17.66 12.51 -19.91
CA ASP A 1198 16.21 12.38 -19.89
C ASP A 1198 15.70 11.34 -20.92
N ALA A 1199 16.39 11.17 -22.05
CA ALA A 1199 16.07 10.16 -23.07
C ALA A 1199 16.36 8.74 -22.57
N LEU A 1200 17.51 8.52 -21.93
CA LEU A 1200 17.87 7.23 -21.34
C LEU A 1200 16.90 6.85 -20.21
N LEU A 1201 16.57 7.81 -19.33
CA LEU A 1201 15.66 7.59 -18.21
C LEU A 1201 14.24 7.22 -18.65
N GLN A 1202 13.80 7.67 -19.83
CA GLN A 1202 12.48 7.32 -20.39
C GLN A 1202 12.42 5.91 -21.01
N GLN A 1203 13.55 5.24 -21.22
CA GLN A 1203 13.57 3.90 -21.80
C GLN A 1203 13.01 2.88 -20.80
N ARG A 1204 12.01 2.09 -21.20
CA ARG A 1204 11.46 1.05 -20.33
C ARG A 1204 12.48 -0.02 -19.93
N ALA A 1205 13.50 -0.25 -20.75
CA ALA A 1205 14.51 -1.29 -20.51
C ALA A 1205 15.52 -0.94 -19.40
N VAL A 1206 15.57 0.30 -18.91
CA VAL A 1206 16.40 0.67 -17.75
C VAL A 1206 15.67 0.48 -16.41
N TRP A 1207 14.37 0.14 -16.46
CA TRP A 1207 13.52 -0.09 -15.30
C TRP A 1207 13.16 -1.57 -15.19
N GLU A 1208 12.98 -2.04 -13.96
CA GLU A 1208 12.53 -3.40 -13.67
C GLU A 1208 11.40 -3.42 -12.64
N PRO A 1209 10.42 -4.35 -12.75
CA PRO A 1209 9.33 -4.44 -11.81
C PRO A 1209 9.82 -4.63 -10.37
N THR A 1210 9.19 -3.96 -9.41
CA THR A 1210 9.54 -4.13 -7.99
C THR A 1210 8.39 -4.27 -7.02
N LEU A 1211 7.29 -3.56 -7.21
CA LEU A 1211 6.20 -3.60 -6.23
C LEU A 1211 4.86 -3.27 -6.88
N LEU A 1212 3.84 -4.05 -6.54
CA LEU A 1212 2.45 -3.67 -6.75
C LEU A 1212 1.82 -3.38 -5.39
N LEU A 1213 1.07 -2.29 -5.26
CA LEU A 1213 0.37 -1.95 -4.02
C LEU A 1213 -1.10 -1.69 -4.25
N VAL A 1214 -1.88 -2.00 -3.22
CA VAL A 1214 -3.25 -1.53 -3.01
C VAL A 1214 -3.22 -0.62 -1.79
N ARG A 1215 -3.81 0.57 -1.92
CA ARG A 1215 -3.81 1.61 -0.90
C ARG A 1215 -5.20 2.16 -0.69
N GLU A 1216 -5.42 2.75 0.47
CA GLU A 1216 -6.51 3.69 0.72
C GLU A 1216 -5.96 5.11 0.69
N LYS A 1217 -6.61 6.01 -0.05
CA LYS A 1217 -6.24 7.41 -0.15
C LYS A 1217 -7.46 8.27 0.11
N ALA A 1218 -7.43 9.00 1.21
CA ALA A 1218 -8.49 9.93 1.57
C ALA A 1218 -7.97 11.36 1.66
N LYS A 1219 -8.88 12.30 1.38
CA LYS A 1219 -8.65 13.73 1.50
C LYS A 1219 -9.88 14.39 2.10
N LEU A 1220 -9.68 15.18 3.14
CA LEU A 1220 -10.68 16.08 3.69
C LEU A 1220 -10.26 17.52 3.43
N THR A 1221 -11.23 18.37 3.13
CA THR A 1221 -11.01 19.80 2.93
C THR A 1221 -12.17 20.55 3.57
N GLU A 1222 -11.85 21.35 4.58
CA GLU A 1222 -12.78 22.28 5.21
C GLU A 1222 -12.46 23.69 4.71
N GLU A 1223 -13.47 24.36 4.14
CA GLU A 1223 -13.34 25.73 3.61
C GLU A 1223 -14.09 26.71 4.51
N CYS A 1224 -13.43 27.76 4.99
CA CYS A 1224 -14.04 28.78 5.83
C CYS A 1224 -13.70 30.18 5.33
N GLY A 1225 -14.70 30.99 4.98
CA GLY A 1225 -14.52 32.39 4.60
C GLY A 1225 -15.53 32.90 3.58
N VAL A 1226 -15.17 33.98 2.87
CA VAL A 1226 -16.03 34.64 1.88
C VAL A 1226 -15.54 34.32 0.47
N ASP A 1227 -16.44 33.93 -0.43
CA ASP A 1227 -16.17 33.71 -1.86
C ASP A 1227 -17.27 34.36 -2.73
N PHE A 1228 -17.17 35.68 -2.91
CA PHE A 1228 -18.09 36.46 -3.75
C PHE A 1228 -17.31 37.24 -4.83
N ILE A 1229 -17.36 38.58 -4.87
CA ILE A 1229 -16.48 39.39 -5.72
C ILE A 1229 -15.05 39.36 -5.16
N VAL A 1230 -14.92 39.47 -3.84
CA VAL A 1230 -13.68 39.27 -3.10
C VAL A 1230 -13.71 37.87 -2.51
N LYS A 1231 -12.61 37.15 -2.69
CA LYS A 1231 -12.36 35.87 -2.07
C LYS A 1231 -11.37 36.04 -0.93
N ARG A 1232 -11.75 35.59 0.26
CA ARG A 1232 -10.89 35.52 1.44
C ARG A 1232 -11.28 34.30 2.26
N GLN A 1233 -10.51 33.23 2.13
CA GLN A 1233 -10.75 31.97 2.82
C GLN A 1233 -9.54 31.51 3.63
N ARG A 1234 -9.82 30.73 4.67
CA ARG A 1234 -8.88 29.93 5.44
C ARG A 1234 -9.37 28.49 5.35
N ASN A 1235 -8.59 27.65 4.69
CA ASN A 1235 -8.94 26.26 4.44
C ASN A 1235 -8.06 25.34 5.28
N ARG A 1236 -8.62 24.24 5.77
CA ARG A 1236 -7.89 23.16 6.44
C ARG A 1236 -8.00 21.92 5.56
N ILE A 1237 -6.85 21.32 5.26
CA ILE A 1237 -6.77 20.20 4.33
C ILE A 1237 -5.97 19.09 5.01
N ALA A 1238 -6.51 17.88 4.96
CA ALA A 1238 -5.86 16.69 5.48
C ALA A 1238 -5.86 15.60 4.41
N GLU A 1239 -4.73 14.91 4.28
CA GLU A 1239 -4.56 13.79 3.36
C GLU A 1239 -3.90 12.63 4.11
N ALA A 1240 -4.45 11.43 3.93
CA ALA A 1240 -3.86 10.22 4.45
C ALA A 1240 -3.79 9.15 3.36
N MET A 1241 -2.75 8.33 3.45
CA MET A 1241 -2.58 7.16 2.61
C MET A 1241 -2.17 5.99 3.49
N ARG A 1242 -2.84 4.84 3.33
CA ARG A 1242 -2.48 3.58 3.97
C ARG A 1242 -2.24 2.49 2.93
N THR A 1243 -1.22 1.67 3.11
CA THR A 1243 -1.05 0.44 2.32
C THR A 1243 -1.89 -0.69 2.92
N VAL A 1244 -2.74 -1.31 2.11
CA VAL A 1244 -3.64 -2.42 2.54
C VAL A 1244 -3.28 -3.76 1.92
N GLY A 1245 -2.56 -3.75 0.80
CA GLY A 1245 -2.12 -4.97 0.11
C GLY A 1245 -0.90 -4.70 -0.74
N GLN A 1246 -0.07 -5.72 -0.92
CA GLN A 1246 1.17 -5.59 -1.68
C GLN A 1246 1.61 -6.91 -2.33
N TRP A 1247 2.29 -6.79 -3.46
CA TRP A 1247 2.93 -7.90 -4.16
C TRP A 1247 4.35 -7.54 -4.63
N PRO A 1248 5.36 -8.37 -4.33
CA PRO A 1248 5.32 -9.50 -3.40
C PRO A 1248 5.14 -9.00 -1.95
N ALA A 1249 4.70 -9.88 -1.04
CA ALA A 1249 4.56 -9.53 0.37
C ALA A 1249 5.89 -9.00 0.92
N TYR A 1250 5.87 -7.77 1.45
CA TYR A 1250 7.04 -7.12 2.03
C TYR A 1250 7.20 -7.55 3.50
N GLU A 1251 8.43 -7.51 4.01
CA GLU A 1251 8.73 -7.79 5.43
C GLU A 1251 8.06 -6.71 6.31
N ALA A 1252 7.23 -7.10 7.27
CA ALA A 1252 6.62 -6.17 8.22
C ALA A 1252 7.68 -5.22 8.80
N VAL A 1253 7.33 -3.95 9.06
CA VAL A 1253 8.26 -2.99 9.69
C VAL A 1253 8.72 -3.59 11.02
N PRO A 1254 10.01 -3.97 11.18
CA PRO A 1254 10.48 -4.49 12.45
C PRO A 1254 10.31 -3.40 13.51
N ARG A 1255 9.58 -3.73 14.57
CA ARG A 1255 9.37 -2.82 15.71
C ARG A 1255 10.35 -3.21 16.80
N ALA A 1256 10.85 -2.22 17.55
CA ALA A 1256 11.59 -2.52 18.78
C ALA A 1256 10.71 -3.40 19.66
N ALA A 1257 11.28 -4.41 20.31
CA ALA A 1257 10.56 -5.31 21.21
C ALA A 1257 10.02 -4.52 22.42
N GLY A 1258 8.85 -3.93 22.24
CA GLY A 1258 7.98 -3.33 23.25
C GLY A 1258 6.56 -3.79 22.90
N SER A 1259 6.12 -4.84 23.59
CA SER A 1259 4.85 -5.57 23.44
C SER A 1259 4.50 -5.97 22.00
N ALA A 1260 4.99 -7.14 21.59
CA ALA A 1260 4.39 -7.90 20.50
C ALA A 1260 2.87 -8.07 20.71
N PRO A 1261 2.02 -7.81 19.72
CA PRO A 1261 0.80 -8.59 19.58
C PRO A 1261 1.19 -9.90 18.88
N PHE A 1262 0.91 -10.97 19.59
CA PHE A 1262 1.03 -12.37 19.25
C PHE A 1262 0.60 -12.72 17.82
N ASP A 1263 1.50 -13.33 17.05
CA ASP A 1263 1.16 -14.29 15.99
C ASP A 1263 1.59 -15.68 16.47
N ARG A 1264 0.66 -16.40 17.09
CA ARG A 1264 0.68 -17.87 17.23
C ARG A 1264 -0.75 -18.39 17.40
N THR A 1265 -1.41 -18.63 16.27
CA THR A 1265 -2.28 -19.79 16.04
C THR A 1265 -2.16 -20.22 14.59
#